data_AF-A0A9P0I2J9-F1
#
_entry.id   AF-A0A9P0I2J9-F1
#
_cell.length_a   1.000
_cell.length_b   1.000
_cell.length_c   1.000
_cell.angle_alpha   90.00
_cell.angle_beta   90.00
_cell.angle_gamma   90.00
#
_symmetry.space_group_name_H-M   'P 1'
#
loop_
_entity.id
_entity.type
_entity.pdbx_description
1 polymer ?
#
loop_
_entity_poly.entity_id
_entity_poly.type
_entity_poly.pdbx_seq_one_letter_code
_entity_poly.pdbx_strand_id
1 'polypeptide(L)'
;MGEAYFTLKRKLEDLGYNISLPIDAVPLVETILADLLQTTRSLQHYMDLSKEALMQRDSLMMEAEPYKCDNAKLIQENNQLHKKVMKLTEDNLKLSKESKRKIKSLTEELMKKDVTISKLQHDIRDLSLRGLCTDTFSSRNKSKRKDGESTSISKVCMCNERKNAYSDKDVTELTNKIHALEEKNDAYCDEILVLKNQVEHRDDEIIRLNMLLEGGRPLTAISKDCCNLSSSERIQTLLKDLRELETANELLKKEVDNGLEKQHEAMLRALSLADKNKSLQDELHKVDTLALKVEEDCNIRLASMTKEVEFLQKRVEGLELKNSGLERKLQEQQLKDNTPRIIKLQEELTAALKENDALHSEVKDLVELNKNLQDKIFKLPQLSKPADHGDEYGYNKDKMDCLTKTDLQKLLREERNKYELHMTTVQEKMNEIMNTFNHHMSKCKDKASPKVSSSKENAFIRDLHTKLCEGEQKILMLMKQNDELKRKTSYLEENSKQNFKDVISQLNVENAELSKENIELSKQLSQYKNLNTVRHSDRGDFYRNDAQKLKDQVNELLNQIQLLKKDKQEYNLRYKEALELSEKLKMDLVFKQKEIEHLEAENCSYKMTSRNGMASTEHLKEECNFLREQLKKMQTDVIKEKTLSSQIKNIQLETERSGNELQNELLSVQKKLSLSNDTIESLERKCKELQSEISSLRNDKSNLLDNIKKVDKECDKLVIELDHKTENTCMLEQKIKSQKYEIDKLENEISDLKRKLNVNKVSEHKLADHETQINFLNGEIQRLTKQLDTAIMENKHLQNSLADANGALKLNKIEYDKSRKEVDTLRQQLQHYVAEIRRIEELLSQKEAERADMLEHFASLSVEANILENTNHSLESESASKTVQLQTSTSRIQNLEAKLMDKETMVEAQASRIAAMQCKINSLENEVKLISEEKTILEQNVSYLKQMCSNLQSENSNTLRGINETDSEMKLYETRIRSLSNKKTKLEVENEEMKQNLATTEKLLSNARKEIVELKLALQDATSETKLLQESVNRLTRRDDEPHETPMAKDHEYELPLMLDEIHEESHEDDEESARYHRSRKSFAKYSHSSSTL
;
A
#
# COMPACT_ATOMS: atom_id res chain seq x y z
N MET A 1 21.23 17.59 -28.17
CA MET A 1 21.68 18.98 -27.83
C MET A 1 21.23 19.99 -28.88
N GLY A 2 22.00 20.27 -29.94
CA GLY A 2 21.72 21.40 -30.86
C GLY A 2 20.30 21.44 -31.46
N GLU A 3 19.77 20.30 -31.90
CA GLU A 3 18.43 20.21 -32.50
C GLU A 3 17.30 20.53 -31.50
N ALA A 4 17.43 20.07 -30.24
CA ALA A 4 16.51 20.45 -29.16
C ALA A 4 16.61 21.94 -28.82
N TYR A 5 17.83 22.50 -28.77
CA TYR A 5 18.06 23.94 -28.59
C TYR A 5 17.34 24.77 -29.66
N PHE A 6 17.51 24.44 -30.96
CA PHE A 6 16.84 25.15 -32.04
C PHE A 6 15.32 24.96 -32.06
N THR A 7 14.83 23.78 -31.64
CA THR A 7 13.40 23.48 -31.54
C THR A 7 12.75 24.26 -30.39
N LEU A 8 13.36 24.26 -29.21
CA LEU A 8 12.92 25.06 -28.07
C LEU A 8 12.97 26.56 -28.37
N LYS A 9 14.09 27.03 -28.95
CA LYS A 9 14.26 28.42 -29.34
C LYS A 9 13.14 28.86 -30.30
N ARG A 10 12.80 28.06 -31.32
CA ARG A 10 11.70 28.39 -32.24
C ARG A 10 10.35 28.47 -31.50
N LYS A 11 10.02 27.48 -30.65
CA LYS A 11 8.79 27.52 -29.83
C LYS A 11 8.70 28.80 -28.95
N LEU A 12 9.84 29.31 -28.49
CA LEU A 12 9.92 30.55 -27.70
C LEU A 12 9.78 31.80 -28.58
N GLU A 13 10.42 31.83 -29.75
CA GLU A 13 10.28 32.90 -30.75
C GLU A 13 8.83 32.98 -31.29
N ASP A 14 8.17 31.85 -31.53
CA ASP A 14 6.74 31.73 -31.89
C ASP A 14 5.81 32.30 -30.79
N LEU A 15 6.28 32.35 -29.53
CA LEU A 15 5.61 32.95 -28.38
C LEU A 15 6.13 34.37 -28.06
N GLY A 16 6.99 34.95 -28.90
CA GLY A 16 7.55 36.30 -28.78
C GLY A 16 8.79 36.45 -27.90
N TYR A 17 9.31 35.36 -27.31
CA TYR A 17 10.45 35.36 -26.39
C TYR A 17 11.80 35.30 -27.15
N ASN A 18 12.13 36.38 -27.85
CA ASN A 18 13.31 36.50 -28.72
C ASN A 18 14.66 36.66 -27.99
N ILE A 19 14.80 36.13 -26.77
CA ILE A 19 15.99 36.28 -25.92
C ILE A 19 16.95 35.10 -26.15
N SER A 20 18.27 35.38 -26.18
CA SER A 20 19.28 34.33 -26.37
C SER A 20 19.40 33.41 -25.15
N LEU A 21 18.88 32.20 -25.26
CA LEU A 21 18.94 31.16 -24.23
C LEU A 21 20.37 30.56 -24.11
N PRO A 22 20.90 30.31 -22.88
CA PRO A 22 22.11 29.49 -22.70
C PRO A 22 21.83 28.00 -22.95
N ILE A 23 22.80 27.27 -23.50
CA ILE A 23 22.64 25.84 -23.83
C ILE A 23 22.31 25.00 -22.58
N ASP A 24 22.91 25.32 -21.44
CA ASP A 24 22.71 24.58 -20.18
C ASP A 24 21.30 24.76 -19.58
N ALA A 25 20.58 25.82 -19.99
CA ALA A 25 19.23 26.12 -19.52
C ALA A 25 18.12 25.39 -20.32
N VAL A 26 18.46 24.77 -21.46
CA VAL A 26 17.50 24.12 -22.37
C VAL A 26 16.57 23.11 -21.68
N PRO A 27 17.05 22.14 -20.87
CA PRO A 27 16.16 21.10 -20.33
C PRO A 27 15.12 21.66 -19.35
N LEU A 28 15.49 22.68 -18.58
CA LEU A 28 14.61 23.35 -17.63
C LEU A 28 13.58 24.25 -18.33
N VAL A 29 14.00 24.98 -19.38
CA VAL A 29 13.08 25.85 -20.12
C VAL A 29 12.16 25.03 -21.04
N GLU A 30 12.58 23.87 -21.55
CA GLU A 30 11.70 22.96 -22.30
C GLU A 30 10.64 22.31 -21.41
N THR A 31 10.98 21.88 -20.19
CA THR A 31 10.01 21.34 -19.23
C THR A 31 9.02 22.41 -18.75
N ILE A 32 9.51 23.57 -18.29
CA ILE A 32 8.64 24.69 -17.89
C ILE A 32 7.71 25.12 -19.04
N LEU A 33 8.19 25.16 -20.28
CA LEU A 33 7.36 25.50 -21.44
C LEU A 33 6.31 24.41 -21.74
N ALA A 34 6.66 23.14 -21.60
CA ALA A 34 5.71 22.03 -21.77
C ALA A 34 4.58 22.10 -20.72
N ASP A 35 4.93 22.35 -19.46
CA ASP A 35 3.97 22.50 -18.36
C ASP A 35 3.08 23.75 -18.55
N LEU A 36 3.65 24.87 -18.99
CA LEU A 36 2.88 26.10 -19.27
C LEU A 36 1.90 25.90 -20.44
N LEU A 37 2.32 25.19 -21.49
CA LEU A 37 1.43 24.85 -22.61
C LEU A 37 0.35 23.85 -22.19
N GLN A 38 0.66 22.88 -21.32
CA GLN A 38 -0.31 21.90 -20.84
C GLN A 38 -1.34 22.52 -19.89
N THR A 39 -0.91 23.41 -18.98
CA THR A 39 -1.83 24.18 -18.11
C THR A 39 -2.69 25.15 -18.92
N THR A 40 -2.13 25.81 -19.95
CA THR A 40 -2.89 26.69 -20.86
C THR A 40 -3.96 25.91 -21.64
N ARG A 41 -3.63 24.74 -22.18
CA ARG A 41 -4.60 23.85 -22.86
C ARG A 41 -5.69 23.36 -21.91
N SER A 42 -5.32 23.01 -20.68
CA SER A 42 -6.27 22.57 -19.64
C SER A 42 -7.23 23.70 -19.27
N LEU A 43 -6.72 24.91 -19.06
CA LEU A 43 -7.54 26.11 -18.78
C LEU A 43 -8.49 26.44 -19.94
N GLN A 44 -8.02 26.35 -21.18
CA GLN A 44 -8.86 26.54 -22.37
C GLN A 44 -9.99 25.50 -22.41
N HIS A 45 -9.69 24.22 -22.19
CA HIS A 45 -10.67 23.14 -22.14
C HIS A 45 -11.74 23.38 -21.06
N TYR A 46 -11.34 23.73 -19.83
CA TYR A 46 -12.29 24.06 -18.76
C TYR A 46 -13.11 25.33 -19.05
N MET A 47 -12.51 26.34 -19.71
CA MET A 47 -13.23 27.54 -20.10
C MET A 47 -14.29 27.25 -21.18
N ASP A 48 -13.98 26.40 -22.16
CA ASP A 48 -14.93 26.04 -23.21
C ASP A 48 -16.03 25.10 -22.69
N LEU A 49 -15.69 24.14 -21.82
CA LEU A 49 -16.67 23.34 -21.06
C LEU A 49 -17.59 24.22 -20.21
N SER A 50 -17.06 25.27 -19.59
CA SER A 50 -17.86 26.24 -18.82
C SER A 50 -18.79 27.08 -19.70
N LYS A 51 -18.40 27.40 -20.95
CA LYS A 51 -19.29 28.07 -21.91
C LYS A 51 -20.40 27.13 -22.36
N GLU A 52 -20.07 25.88 -22.65
CA GLU A 52 -21.05 24.87 -23.07
C GLU A 52 -22.09 24.62 -21.97
N ALA A 53 -21.66 24.45 -20.71
CA ALA A 53 -22.55 24.31 -19.56
C ALA A 53 -23.47 25.54 -19.37
N LEU A 54 -22.98 26.76 -19.63
CA LEU A 54 -23.81 27.97 -19.59
C LEU A 54 -24.82 28.02 -20.74
N MET A 55 -24.43 27.62 -21.96
CA MET A 55 -25.34 27.53 -23.11
C MET A 55 -26.42 26.45 -22.91
N GLN A 56 -26.05 25.29 -22.36
CA GLN A 56 -27.00 24.23 -21.99
C GLN A 56 -27.99 24.71 -20.90
N ARG A 57 -27.49 25.39 -19.86
CA ARG A 57 -28.35 26.04 -18.82
C ARG A 57 -29.34 27.02 -19.45
N ASP A 58 -28.89 27.83 -20.40
CA ASP A 58 -29.73 28.87 -21.01
C ASP A 58 -30.75 28.30 -22.00
N SER A 59 -30.45 27.19 -22.69
CA SER A 59 -31.45 26.41 -23.44
C SER A 59 -32.51 25.82 -22.51
N LEU A 60 -32.10 25.14 -21.44
CA LEU A 60 -33.02 24.55 -20.45
C LEU A 60 -33.88 25.63 -19.75
N MET A 61 -33.34 26.83 -19.52
CA MET A 61 -34.09 27.98 -19.00
C MET A 61 -35.17 28.46 -19.97
N MET A 62 -34.86 28.50 -21.28
CA MET A 62 -35.81 28.86 -22.35
C MET A 62 -36.89 27.77 -22.52
N GLU A 63 -36.51 26.50 -22.51
CA GLU A 63 -37.42 25.34 -22.58
C GLU A 63 -38.35 25.25 -21.36
N ALA A 64 -37.89 25.72 -20.19
CA ALA A 64 -38.70 25.81 -18.97
C ALA A 64 -39.68 27.00 -18.95
N GLU A 65 -39.48 28.04 -19.77
CA GLU A 65 -40.27 29.28 -19.70
C GLU A 65 -41.77 29.11 -20.05
N PRO A 66 -42.18 28.30 -21.05
CA PRO A 66 -43.58 27.97 -21.29
C PRO A 66 -44.25 27.35 -20.06
N TYR A 67 -43.57 26.42 -19.38
CA TYR A 67 -44.08 25.78 -18.17
C TYR A 67 -44.20 26.75 -16.98
N LYS A 68 -43.31 27.76 -16.85
CA LYS A 68 -43.48 28.84 -15.87
C LYS A 68 -44.72 29.68 -16.19
N CYS A 69 -44.92 30.03 -17.46
CA CYS A 69 -46.06 30.80 -17.92
C CYS A 69 -47.39 30.06 -17.70
N ASP A 70 -47.46 28.76 -18.00
CA ASP A 70 -48.66 27.96 -17.81
C ASP A 70 -48.94 27.65 -16.33
N ASN A 71 -47.90 27.44 -15.51
CA ASN A 71 -48.09 27.39 -14.05
C ASN A 71 -48.64 28.73 -13.50
N ALA A 72 -48.18 29.87 -14.00
CA ALA A 72 -48.72 31.17 -13.59
C ALA A 72 -50.21 31.33 -13.98
N LYS A 73 -50.62 30.88 -15.18
CA LYS A 73 -52.03 30.84 -15.60
C LYS A 73 -52.85 29.90 -14.69
N LEU A 74 -52.38 28.68 -14.45
CA LEU A 74 -53.06 27.69 -13.60
C LEU A 74 -53.20 28.18 -12.15
N ILE A 75 -52.19 28.87 -11.61
CA ILE A 75 -52.27 29.53 -10.29
C ILE A 75 -53.32 30.65 -10.32
N GLN A 76 -53.39 31.45 -11.39
CA GLN A 76 -54.41 32.50 -11.53
C GLN A 76 -55.83 31.92 -11.63
N GLU A 77 -56.03 30.85 -12.42
CA GLU A 77 -57.31 30.16 -12.56
C GLU A 77 -57.74 29.47 -11.27
N ASN A 78 -56.83 28.76 -10.59
CA ASN A 78 -57.10 28.13 -9.30
C ASN A 78 -57.52 29.17 -8.26
N ASN A 79 -56.82 30.31 -8.18
CA ASN A 79 -57.22 31.44 -7.33
C ASN A 79 -58.58 32.05 -7.70
N GLN A 80 -58.95 32.09 -8.98
CA GLN A 80 -60.29 32.51 -9.41
C GLN A 80 -61.37 31.49 -9.03
N LEU A 81 -61.11 30.20 -9.23
CA LEU A 81 -62.02 29.11 -8.85
C LEU A 81 -62.21 29.06 -7.34
N HIS A 82 -61.14 29.20 -6.54
CA HIS A 82 -61.22 29.27 -5.10
C HIS A 82 -62.11 30.44 -4.62
N LYS A 83 -61.95 31.64 -5.22
CA LYS A 83 -62.83 32.79 -4.94
C LYS A 83 -64.30 32.53 -5.34
N LYS A 84 -64.55 31.85 -6.46
CA LYS A 84 -65.91 31.43 -6.88
C LYS A 84 -66.51 30.43 -5.87
N VAL A 85 -65.74 29.45 -5.40
CA VAL A 85 -66.16 28.46 -4.40
C VAL A 85 -66.43 29.12 -3.04
N MET A 86 -65.57 30.04 -2.57
CA MET A 86 -65.83 30.82 -1.34
C MET A 86 -67.16 31.59 -1.44
N LYS A 87 -67.41 32.30 -2.55
CA LYS A 87 -68.67 33.01 -2.72
C LYS A 87 -69.89 32.07 -2.74
N LEU A 88 -69.80 30.95 -3.45
CA LEU A 88 -70.87 29.94 -3.47
C LEU A 88 -71.11 29.29 -2.10
N THR A 89 -70.08 29.06 -1.29
CA THR A 89 -70.25 28.54 0.08
C THR A 89 -70.84 29.57 1.03
N GLU A 90 -70.48 30.86 0.92
CA GLU A 90 -71.15 31.94 1.65
C GLU A 90 -72.63 32.08 1.28
N ASP A 91 -72.97 32.04 -0.02
CA ASP A 91 -74.34 32.21 -0.48
C ASP A 91 -75.21 31.00 -0.12
N ASN A 92 -74.68 29.77 -0.19
CA ASN A 92 -75.33 28.59 0.39
C ASN A 92 -75.49 28.68 1.92
N LEU A 93 -74.52 29.26 2.64
CA LEU A 93 -74.63 29.48 4.10
C LEU A 93 -75.74 30.48 4.43
N LYS A 94 -75.92 31.53 3.60
CA LYS A 94 -77.03 32.50 3.72
C LYS A 94 -78.37 31.80 3.51
N LEU A 95 -78.53 31.08 2.39
CA LEU A 95 -79.75 30.33 2.06
C LEU A 95 -80.09 29.24 3.11
N SER A 96 -79.09 28.55 3.65
CA SER A 96 -79.29 27.56 4.72
C SER A 96 -79.75 28.21 6.03
N LYS A 97 -79.16 29.36 6.41
CA LYS A 97 -79.59 30.13 7.59
C LYS A 97 -81.01 30.68 7.42
N GLU A 98 -81.37 31.16 6.24
CA GLU A 98 -82.72 31.64 5.93
C GLU A 98 -83.75 30.51 5.94
N SER A 99 -83.44 29.36 5.31
CA SER A 99 -84.29 28.17 5.35
C SER A 99 -84.53 27.69 6.77
N LYS A 100 -83.49 27.66 7.62
CA LYS A 100 -83.62 27.32 9.06
C LYS A 100 -84.48 28.31 9.84
N ARG A 101 -84.42 29.62 9.53
CA ARG A 101 -85.34 30.64 10.11
C ARG A 101 -86.78 30.37 9.67
N LYS A 102 -87.02 30.10 8.39
CA LYS A 102 -88.36 29.85 7.84
C LYS A 102 -88.98 28.56 8.41
N ILE A 103 -88.19 27.49 8.54
CA ILE A 103 -88.60 26.26 9.23
C ILE A 103 -89.00 26.58 10.68
N LYS A 104 -88.15 27.27 11.45
CA LYS A 104 -88.47 27.64 12.85
C LYS A 104 -89.76 28.46 12.95
N SER A 105 -89.97 29.44 12.07
CA SER A 105 -91.20 30.24 12.03
C SER A 105 -92.44 29.39 11.75
N LEU A 106 -92.36 28.42 10.84
CA LEU A 106 -93.46 27.51 10.52
C LEU A 106 -93.72 26.51 11.67
N THR A 107 -92.68 26.03 12.36
CA THR A 107 -92.83 25.22 13.57
C THR A 107 -93.50 26.00 14.71
N GLU A 108 -93.11 27.26 14.92
CA GLU A 108 -93.74 28.15 15.89
C GLU A 108 -95.20 28.50 15.53
N GLU A 109 -95.56 28.56 14.25
CA GLU A 109 -96.96 28.69 13.84
C GLU A 109 -97.73 27.38 14.07
N LEU A 110 -97.17 26.24 13.65
CA LEU A 110 -97.80 24.92 13.81
C LEU A 110 -98.09 24.61 15.28
N MET A 111 -97.16 24.89 16.20
CA MET A 111 -97.40 24.79 17.65
C MET A 111 -98.57 25.69 18.13
N LYS A 112 -98.75 26.89 17.56
CA LYS A 112 -99.91 27.74 17.88
C LYS A 112 -101.21 27.15 17.34
N LYS A 113 -101.20 26.51 16.16
CA LYS A 113 -102.36 25.77 15.63
C LYS A 113 -102.68 24.57 16.52
N ASP A 114 -101.70 23.78 16.94
CA ASP A 114 -101.90 22.62 17.83
C ASP A 114 -102.47 23.01 19.20
N VAL A 115 -102.00 24.11 19.79
CA VAL A 115 -102.60 24.67 21.02
C VAL A 115 -104.04 25.13 20.78
N THR A 116 -104.35 25.67 19.60
CA THR A 116 -105.72 26.08 19.24
C THR A 116 -106.63 24.87 19.03
N ILE A 117 -106.16 23.83 18.33
CA ILE A 117 -106.86 22.55 18.14
C ILE A 117 -107.10 21.89 19.51
N SER A 118 -106.11 21.88 20.40
CA SER A 118 -106.23 21.32 21.74
C SER A 118 -107.29 22.03 22.60
N LYS A 119 -107.42 23.36 22.46
CA LYS A 119 -108.50 24.14 23.08
C LYS A 119 -109.86 23.76 22.49
N LEU A 120 -110.01 23.82 21.16
CA LEU A 120 -111.27 23.47 20.49
C LEU A 120 -111.72 22.03 20.81
N GLN A 121 -110.80 21.08 20.93
CA GLN A 121 -111.10 19.72 21.39
C GLN A 121 -111.54 19.66 22.87
N HIS A 122 -111.05 20.54 23.74
CA HIS A 122 -111.52 20.66 25.12
C HIS A 122 -112.91 21.31 25.14
N ASP A 123 -113.14 22.37 24.37
CA ASP A 123 -114.43 23.05 24.27
C ASP A 123 -115.52 22.10 23.74
N ILE A 124 -115.20 21.28 22.72
CA ILE A 124 -116.09 20.23 22.20
C ILE A 124 -116.39 19.15 23.27
N ARG A 125 -115.39 18.76 24.08
CA ARG A 125 -115.61 17.83 25.20
C ARG A 125 -116.51 18.44 26.29
N ASP A 126 -116.31 19.71 26.64
CA ASP A 126 -117.12 20.43 27.62
C ASP A 126 -118.56 20.62 27.15
N LEU A 127 -118.76 20.97 25.88
CA LEU A 127 -120.09 21.05 25.26
C LEU A 127 -120.77 19.68 25.20
N SER A 128 -120.03 18.62 24.90
CA SER A 128 -120.55 17.24 24.92
C SER A 128 -120.95 16.81 26.34
N LEU A 129 -120.15 17.14 27.36
CA LEU A 129 -120.46 16.88 28.76
C LEU A 129 -121.70 17.66 29.22
N ARG A 130 -121.86 18.92 28.81
CA ARG A 130 -123.08 19.71 29.09
C ARG A 130 -124.31 19.15 28.40
N GLY A 131 -124.20 18.70 27.14
CA GLY A 131 -125.28 18.03 26.42
C GLY A 131 -125.71 16.70 27.06
N LEU A 132 -124.78 15.95 27.66
CA LEU A 132 -125.11 14.74 28.41
C LEU A 132 -125.76 15.03 29.79
N CYS A 133 -125.69 16.26 30.29
CA CYS A 133 -126.29 16.65 31.57
C CYS A 133 -127.74 17.15 31.47
N THR A 134 -128.32 17.34 30.28
CA THR A 134 -129.70 17.84 30.14
C THR A 134 -130.77 16.75 30.23
N ASP A 135 -130.44 15.51 29.93
CA ASP A 135 -131.44 14.48 29.63
C ASP A 135 -131.85 13.60 30.83
N THR A 136 -131.26 13.80 32.02
CA THR A 136 -131.38 12.82 33.14
C THR A 136 -131.84 13.36 34.51
N PHE A 137 -132.37 14.58 34.63
CA PHE A 137 -133.00 15.02 35.89
C PHE A 137 -134.34 15.78 35.82
N SER A 138 -135.24 15.35 36.71
CA SER A 138 -136.38 16.10 37.28
C SER A 138 -137.64 16.32 36.42
N SER A 139 -138.39 15.22 36.20
CA SER A 139 -139.85 15.31 36.07
C SER A 139 -140.53 15.32 37.45
N ARG A 140 -141.58 16.13 37.62
CA ARG A 140 -142.40 16.42 38.84
C ARG A 140 -141.83 17.42 39.86
N ASN A 141 -142.36 18.65 39.83
CA ASN A 141 -143.21 19.09 40.95
C ASN A 141 -144.29 20.12 40.52
N LYS A 142 -145.19 20.51 41.44
CA LYS A 142 -146.49 21.13 41.12
C LYS A 142 -146.64 22.62 41.50
N SER A 143 -147.37 23.34 40.64
CA SER A 143 -148.41 24.34 40.98
C SER A 143 -148.03 25.76 41.45
N LYS A 144 -149.02 26.66 41.31
CA LYS A 144 -149.07 28.12 41.57
C LYS A 144 -148.22 28.96 40.59
N ARG A 145 -148.80 29.84 39.75
CA ARG A 145 -149.72 31.00 39.95
C ARG A 145 -149.00 32.24 40.49
N LYS A 146 -149.46 33.41 39.99
CA LYS A 146 -149.33 34.78 40.56
C LYS A 146 -147.99 35.49 40.27
N ASP A 147 -147.90 36.76 39.85
CA ASP A 147 -148.80 37.68 39.08
C ASP A 147 -147.90 38.44 38.06
N GLY A 148 -148.33 39.48 37.31
CA GLY A 148 -148.27 40.90 37.69
C GLY A 148 -146.85 41.49 37.62
N GLU A 149 -146.55 42.64 37.00
CA GLU A 149 -147.36 43.74 36.44
C GLU A 149 -146.60 44.40 35.25
N SER A 150 -147.29 44.90 34.21
CA SER A 150 -147.56 46.34 33.92
C SER A 150 -146.29 47.21 33.68
N THR A 151 -146.21 48.16 32.73
CA THR A 151 -147.23 49.08 32.17
C THR A 151 -146.67 49.78 30.90
N SER A 152 -147.41 50.28 29.89
CA SER A 152 -148.79 50.03 29.43
C SER A 152 -149.05 50.71 28.05
N ILE A 153 -150.10 50.27 27.31
CA ILE A 153 -151.11 51.07 26.54
C ILE A 153 -150.59 52.19 25.57
N SER A 154 -150.93 52.22 24.27
CA SER A 154 -152.28 52.16 23.65
C SER A 154 -152.24 51.44 22.28
N LYS A 155 -153.09 50.47 21.90
CA LYS A 155 -154.58 50.41 21.76
C LYS A 155 -155.18 51.26 20.62
N VAL A 156 -155.32 50.65 19.43
CA VAL A 156 -156.54 50.36 18.61
C VAL A 156 -156.09 49.27 17.61
N CYS A 157 -156.57 48.03 17.48
CA CYS A 157 -157.87 47.35 17.62
C CYS A 157 -158.74 47.33 16.34
N MET A 158 -158.74 46.20 15.60
CA MET A 158 -159.95 45.43 15.23
C MET A 158 -159.60 44.09 14.54
N CYS A 159 -160.11 42.99 15.13
CA CYS A 159 -160.49 41.68 14.56
C CYS A 159 -159.65 40.90 13.50
N ASN A 160 -159.35 39.63 13.86
CA ASN A 160 -159.29 38.40 13.02
C ASN A 160 -158.25 38.29 11.86
N GLU A 161 -157.64 37.12 11.58
CA GLU A 161 -157.80 35.75 12.12
C GLU A 161 -156.48 35.13 12.62
N ARG A 162 -156.56 34.07 13.44
CA ARG A 162 -155.40 33.31 13.92
C ARG A 162 -155.17 32.02 13.11
N LYS A 163 -154.20 32.04 12.20
CA LYS A 163 -153.40 30.85 11.77
C LYS A 163 -152.26 31.29 10.84
N ASN A 164 -151.05 31.43 11.39
CA ASN A 164 -149.76 31.35 10.67
C ASN A 164 -148.51 31.51 11.57
N ALA A 165 -148.64 31.72 12.90
CA ALA A 165 -147.49 31.95 13.80
C ALA A 165 -146.46 30.79 13.97
N TYR A 166 -146.54 29.74 13.16
CA TYR A 166 -145.46 28.75 12.97
C TYR A 166 -144.80 28.93 11.61
N SER A 167 -145.58 28.99 10.52
CA SER A 167 -145.04 29.32 9.20
C SER A 167 -144.37 30.69 9.16
N ASP A 168 -144.79 31.66 9.98
CA ASP A 168 -144.14 32.98 10.05
C ASP A 168 -142.71 32.90 10.62
N LYS A 169 -142.43 31.96 11.54
CA LYS A 169 -141.07 31.69 12.01
C LYS A 169 -140.24 30.99 10.95
N ASP A 170 -140.78 29.91 10.38
CA ASP A 170 -140.11 29.16 9.32
C ASP A 170 -139.85 30.05 8.09
N VAL A 171 -140.78 30.98 7.78
CA VAL A 171 -140.62 32.03 6.78
C VAL A 171 -139.57 33.05 7.21
N THR A 172 -139.50 33.53 8.45
CA THR A 172 -138.38 34.41 8.85
C THR A 172 -137.03 33.71 8.84
N GLU A 173 -136.93 32.42 9.20
CA GLU A 173 -135.68 31.66 9.03
C GLU A 173 -135.36 31.42 7.56
N LEU A 174 -136.34 31.10 6.72
CA LEU A 174 -136.17 30.99 5.28
C LEU A 174 -135.81 32.33 4.64
N THR A 175 -136.39 33.45 5.05
CA THR A 175 -136.05 34.80 4.57
C THR A 175 -134.67 35.20 5.04
N ASN A 176 -134.29 34.96 6.30
CA ASN A 176 -132.92 35.20 6.78
C ASN A 176 -131.89 34.29 6.08
N LYS A 177 -132.30 33.08 5.68
CA LYS A 177 -131.42 32.11 4.99
C LYS A 177 -131.39 32.32 3.48
N ILE A 178 -132.45 32.86 2.89
CA ILE A 178 -132.48 33.45 1.55
C ILE A 178 -131.57 34.67 1.56
N HIS A 179 -131.68 35.57 2.53
CA HIS A 179 -130.83 36.76 2.62
C HIS A 179 -129.35 36.41 2.85
N ALA A 180 -129.05 35.44 3.73
CA ALA A 180 -127.68 34.91 3.89
C ALA A 180 -127.22 33.98 2.74
N LEU A 181 -128.07 33.73 1.74
CA LEU A 181 -127.72 33.14 0.44
C LEU A 181 -127.64 34.22 -0.66
N GLU A 182 -128.39 35.31 -0.56
CA GLU A 182 -128.29 36.52 -1.38
C GLU A 182 -126.95 37.21 -1.09
N GLU A 183 -126.63 37.54 0.18
CA GLU A 183 -125.31 38.06 0.59
C GLU A 183 -124.15 37.19 0.11
N LYS A 184 -124.33 35.86 0.08
CA LYS A 184 -123.33 34.93 -0.45
C LYS A 184 -123.30 34.89 -1.97
N ASN A 185 -124.45 34.97 -2.63
CA ASN A 185 -124.54 35.00 -4.08
C ASN A 185 -124.01 36.33 -4.61
N ASP A 186 -124.21 37.44 -3.90
CA ASP A 186 -123.63 38.75 -4.16
C ASP A 186 -122.11 38.72 -3.90
N ALA A 187 -121.65 38.13 -2.79
CA ALA A 187 -120.21 37.91 -2.56
C ALA A 187 -119.58 36.99 -3.62
N TYR A 188 -120.29 35.96 -4.10
CA TYR A 188 -119.86 35.14 -5.23
C TYR A 188 -119.97 35.89 -6.56
N CYS A 189 -120.90 36.82 -6.74
CA CYS A 189 -120.97 37.69 -7.91
C CYS A 189 -119.82 38.69 -7.92
N ASP A 190 -119.41 39.24 -6.77
CA ASP A 190 -118.21 40.06 -6.60
C ASP A 190 -116.93 39.24 -6.80
N GLU A 191 -116.86 38.01 -6.27
CA GLU A 191 -115.73 37.09 -6.54
C GLU A 191 -115.66 36.72 -8.03
N ILE A 192 -116.81 36.43 -8.67
CA ILE A 192 -116.91 36.22 -10.12
C ILE A 192 -116.61 37.50 -10.89
N LEU A 193 -116.89 38.69 -10.38
CA LEU A 193 -116.54 39.97 -11.01
C LEU A 193 -115.03 40.21 -10.93
N VAL A 194 -114.41 39.96 -9.78
CA VAL A 194 -112.95 40.04 -9.61
C VAL A 194 -112.23 38.99 -10.46
N LEU A 195 -112.74 37.75 -10.48
CA LEU A 195 -112.23 36.69 -11.36
C LEU A 195 -112.49 37.01 -12.83
N LYS A 196 -113.61 37.63 -13.21
CA LYS A 196 -113.85 38.14 -14.57
C LYS A 196 -112.88 39.23 -14.93
N ASN A 197 -112.67 40.24 -14.09
CA ASN A 197 -111.69 41.31 -14.35
C ASN A 197 -110.26 40.74 -14.42
N GLN A 198 -109.96 39.68 -13.66
CA GLN A 198 -108.67 38.99 -13.71
C GLN A 198 -108.55 38.05 -14.92
N VAL A 199 -109.66 37.54 -15.46
CA VAL A 199 -109.72 36.84 -16.75
C VAL A 199 -109.64 37.85 -17.90
N GLU A 200 -110.38 38.96 -17.89
CA GLU A 200 -110.27 40.05 -18.85
C GLU A 200 -108.85 40.64 -18.87
N HIS A 201 -108.20 40.87 -17.73
CA HIS A 201 -106.78 41.26 -17.74
C HIS A 201 -105.83 40.18 -18.24
N ARG A 202 -106.19 38.90 -18.15
CA ARG A 202 -105.42 37.80 -18.76
C ARG A 202 -105.75 37.61 -20.23
N ASP A 203 -106.95 37.93 -20.67
CA ASP A 203 -107.39 37.89 -22.06
C ASP A 203 -106.90 39.14 -22.79
N ASP A 204 -106.82 40.31 -22.15
CA ASP A 204 -106.09 41.51 -22.59
C ASP A 204 -104.60 41.22 -22.71
N GLU A 205 -104.00 40.52 -21.75
CA GLU A 205 -102.59 40.12 -21.83
C GLU A 205 -102.37 39.03 -22.88
N ILE A 206 -103.30 38.08 -23.06
CA ILE A 206 -103.28 37.10 -24.15
C ILE A 206 -103.53 37.78 -25.50
N ILE A 207 -104.36 38.83 -25.58
CA ILE A 207 -104.57 39.65 -26.78
C ILE A 207 -103.32 40.50 -27.03
N ARG A 208 -102.65 41.03 -26.01
CA ARG A 208 -101.37 41.75 -26.15
C ARG A 208 -100.25 40.82 -26.62
N LEU A 209 -100.18 39.62 -26.05
CA LEU A 209 -99.22 38.58 -26.45
C LEU A 209 -99.56 38.03 -27.83
N ASN A 210 -100.83 37.83 -28.19
CA ASN A 210 -101.24 37.45 -29.54
C ASN A 210 -101.02 38.59 -30.53
N MET A 211 -101.21 39.86 -30.17
CA MET A 211 -100.78 40.99 -31.01
C MET A 211 -99.26 41.05 -31.20
N LEU A 212 -98.47 40.48 -30.29
CA LEU A 212 -97.02 40.31 -30.41
C LEU A 212 -96.60 39.03 -31.15
N LEU A 213 -97.47 38.00 -31.21
CA LEU A 213 -97.18 36.67 -31.79
C LEU A 213 -97.83 36.43 -33.16
N GLU A 214 -99.08 36.85 -33.34
CA GLU A 214 -99.77 37.01 -34.63
C GLU A 214 -99.37 38.31 -35.34
N GLY A 215 -98.51 39.12 -34.71
CA GLY A 215 -97.95 40.41 -35.18
C GLY A 215 -97.04 40.35 -36.42
N GLY A 216 -97.31 39.44 -37.36
CA GLY A 216 -96.85 39.58 -38.73
C GLY A 216 -97.43 40.86 -39.35
N ARG A 217 -96.63 41.59 -40.14
CA ARG A 217 -97.04 42.90 -40.67
C ARG A 217 -98.32 42.79 -41.54
N PRO A 218 -99.36 43.62 -41.30
CA PRO A 218 -100.52 43.68 -42.17
C PRO A 218 -100.16 44.06 -43.61
N LEU A 219 -100.87 43.51 -44.59
CA LEU A 219 -100.62 43.74 -46.02
C LEU A 219 -100.69 45.23 -46.40
N THR A 220 -101.53 46.01 -45.70
CA THR A 220 -101.71 47.45 -45.86
C THR A 220 -100.59 48.31 -45.25
N ALA A 221 -99.74 47.74 -44.40
CA ALA A 221 -98.49 48.37 -43.98
C ALA A 221 -97.37 48.12 -45.02
N ILE A 222 -97.33 46.91 -45.59
CA ILE A 222 -96.36 46.56 -46.64
C ILE A 222 -96.54 47.47 -47.87
N SER A 223 -97.78 47.74 -48.30
CA SER A 223 -98.05 48.65 -49.42
C SER A 223 -97.75 50.13 -49.16
N LYS A 224 -97.42 50.52 -47.92
CA LYS A 224 -97.11 51.92 -47.55
C LYS A 224 -95.63 52.12 -47.18
N ASP A 225 -94.97 51.11 -46.60
CA ASP A 225 -93.53 51.11 -46.34
C ASP A 225 -92.71 50.82 -47.62
N CYS A 226 -93.28 50.23 -48.66
CA CYS A 226 -92.66 50.04 -49.99
C CYS A 226 -92.44 51.35 -50.79
N CYS A 227 -92.35 52.50 -50.11
CA CYS A 227 -92.11 53.82 -50.70
C CYS A 227 -91.07 54.62 -49.90
N ASN A 228 -89.91 54.02 -49.63
CA ASN A 228 -88.60 54.68 -49.75
C ASN A 228 -87.46 53.65 -49.79
N LEU A 229 -86.39 53.98 -50.52
CA LEU A 229 -85.29 53.10 -50.96
C LEU A 229 -85.75 51.99 -51.93
N SER A 230 -84.91 51.72 -52.92
CA SER A 230 -85.29 50.95 -54.11
C SER A 230 -85.14 49.45 -53.92
N SER A 231 -85.94 48.67 -54.66
CA SER A 231 -85.84 47.20 -54.70
C SER A 231 -84.44 46.71 -55.09
N SER A 232 -83.67 47.54 -55.80
CA SER A 232 -82.26 47.29 -56.16
C SER A 232 -81.36 47.19 -54.93
N GLU A 233 -81.47 48.13 -53.99
CA GLU A 233 -80.55 48.25 -52.85
C GLU A 233 -80.68 47.09 -51.86
N ARG A 234 -81.91 46.58 -51.64
CA ARG A 234 -82.13 45.40 -50.79
C ARG A 234 -81.61 44.11 -51.44
N ILE A 235 -81.72 44.00 -52.77
CA ILE A 235 -81.11 42.88 -53.52
C ILE A 235 -79.59 42.99 -53.51
N GLN A 236 -79.01 44.19 -53.66
CA GLN A 236 -77.57 44.40 -53.53
C GLN A 236 -77.05 44.09 -52.12
N THR A 237 -77.82 44.41 -51.08
CA THR A 237 -77.49 44.07 -49.68
C THR A 237 -77.48 42.55 -49.49
N LEU A 238 -78.54 41.84 -49.88
CA LEU A 238 -78.57 40.38 -49.80
C LEU A 238 -77.47 39.71 -50.65
N LEU A 239 -77.16 40.26 -51.83
CA LEU A 239 -76.02 39.81 -52.66
C LEU A 239 -74.65 40.22 -52.11
N LYS A 240 -74.57 41.10 -51.12
CA LYS A 240 -73.35 41.40 -50.36
C LYS A 240 -73.22 40.41 -49.21
N ASP A 241 -74.28 40.24 -48.42
CA ASP A 241 -74.35 39.31 -47.29
C ASP A 241 -74.06 37.87 -47.74
N LEU A 242 -74.61 37.44 -48.90
CA LEU A 242 -74.36 36.11 -49.46
C LEU A 242 -72.89 35.93 -49.87
N ARG A 243 -72.26 36.95 -50.47
CA ARG A 243 -70.81 36.92 -50.80
C ARG A 243 -69.90 36.99 -49.57
N GLU A 244 -70.33 37.68 -48.52
CA GLU A 244 -69.64 37.68 -47.21
C GLU A 244 -69.76 36.29 -46.55
N LEU A 245 -70.89 35.61 -46.70
CA LEU A 245 -71.06 34.21 -46.25
C LEU A 245 -70.24 33.21 -47.09
N GLU A 246 -70.21 33.37 -48.42
CA GLU A 246 -69.39 32.55 -49.33
C GLU A 246 -67.89 32.71 -49.04
N THR A 247 -67.41 33.94 -48.86
CA THR A 247 -66.00 34.20 -48.52
C THR A 247 -65.65 33.72 -47.11
N ALA A 248 -66.54 33.85 -46.13
CA ALA A 248 -66.36 33.25 -44.81
C ALA A 248 -66.28 31.70 -44.88
N ASN A 249 -67.11 31.08 -45.72
CA ASN A 249 -67.11 29.62 -45.92
C ASN A 249 -65.84 29.15 -46.65
N GLU A 250 -65.34 29.90 -47.64
CA GLU A 250 -64.02 29.65 -48.25
C GLU A 250 -62.88 29.78 -47.23
N LEU A 251 -62.91 30.79 -46.35
CA LEU A 251 -61.88 30.99 -45.33
C LEU A 251 -61.89 29.86 -44.30
N LEU A 252 -63.06 29.47 -43.79
CA LEU A 252 -63.22 28.32 -42.91
C LEU A 252 -62.75 27.01 -43.57
N LYS A 253 -63.05 26.82 -44.86
CA LYS A 253 -62.56 25.66 -45.61
C LYS A 253 -61.03 25.66 -45.72
N LYS A 254 -60.41 26.80 -46.08
CA LYS A 254 -58.95 26.96 -46.10
C LYS A 254 -58.33 26.75 -44.71
N GLU A 255 -59.01 27.15 -43.63
CA GLU A 255 -58.56 26.91 -42.26
C GLU A 255 -58.62 25.42 -41.86
N VAL A 256 -59.66 24.70 -42.27
CA VAL A 256 -59.74 23.23 -42.14
C VAL A 256 -58.67 22.52 -42.97
N ASP A 257 -58.48 22.90 -44.23
CA ASP A 257 -57.47 22.31 -45.11
C ASP A 257 -56.04 22.54 -44.55
N ASN A 258 -55.74 23.76 -44.10
CA ASN A 258 -54.48 24.09 -43.38
C ASN A 258 -54.34 23.32 -42.05
N GLY A 259 -55.45 23.02 -41.37
CA GLY A 259 -55.48 22.21 -40.15
C GLY A 259 -55.11 20.75 -40.43
N LEU A 260 -55.65 20.18 -41.51
CA LEU A 260 -55.33 18.83 -41.97
C LEU A 260 -53.88 18.72 -42.45
N GLU A 261 -53.36 19.71 -43.19
CA GLU A 261 -51.95 19.71 -43.61
C GLU A 261 -51.00 19.72 -42.40
N LYS A 262 -51.27 20.55 -41.38
CA LYS A 262 -50.51 20.55 -40.12
C LYS A 262 -50.63 19.24 -39.35
N GLN A 263 -51.78 18.57 -39.38
CA GLN A 263 -51.94 17.23 -38.79
C GLN A 263 -51.12 16.17 -39.54
N HIS A 264 -51.11 16.20 -40.88
CA HIS A 264 -50.26 15.32 -41.68
C HIS A 264 -48.77 15.58 -41.45
N GLU A 265 -48.34 16.84 -41.38
CA GLU A 265 -46.95 17.23 -41.07
C GLU A 265 -46.54 16.76 -39.65
N ALA A 266 -47.43 16.91 -38.65
CA ALA A 266 -47.23 16.39 -37.30
C ALA A 266 -47.15 14.85 -37.27
N MET A 267 -47.99 14.15 -38.03
CA MET A 267 -47.98 12.69 -38.15
C MET A 267 -46.70 12.18 -38.83
N LEU A 268 -46.21 12.85 -39.87
CA LEU A 268 -44.95 12.53 -40.53
C LEU A 268 -43.75 12.76 -39.60
N ARG A 269 -43.75 13.84 -38.81
CA ARG A 269 -42.75 14.04 -37.75
C ARG A 269 -42.81 12.95 -36.68
N ALA A 270 -44.00 12.56 -36.23
CA ALA A 270 -44.17 11.50 -35.24
C ALA A 270 -43.68 10.13 -35.76
N LEU A 271 -43.94 9.80 -37.02
CA LEU A 271 -43.41 8.60 -37.69
C LEU A 271 -41.88 8.62 -37.79
N SER A 272 -41.31 9.74 -38.26
CA SER A 272 -39.85 9.88 -38.37
C SER A 272 -39.14 9.81 -36.99
N LEU A 273 -39.77 10.34 -35.94
CA LEU A 273 -39.29 10.19 -34.57
C LEU A 273 -39.43 8.75 -34.05
N ALA A 274 -40.49 8.03 -34.40
CA ALA A 274 -40.65 6.62 -34.05
C ALA A 274 -39.59 5.73 -34.73
N ASP A 275 -39.32 5.93 -36.02
CA ASP A 275 -38.26 5.23 -36.75
C ASP A 275 -36.87 5.56 -36.18
N LYS A 276 -36.62 6.82 -35.80
CA LYS A 276 -35.37 7.22 -35.14
C LYS A 276 -35.23 6.61 -33.75
N ASN A 277 -36.30 6.58 -32.94
CA ASN A 277 -36.29 5.95 -31.62
C ASN A 277 -36.05 4.43 -31.72
N LYS A 278 -36.65 3.77 -32.71
CA LYS A 278 -36.37 2.37 -33.02
C LYS A 278 -34.91 2.14 -33.44
N SER A 279 -34.36 3.03 -34.28
CA SER A 279 -32.94 2.95 -34.68
C SER A 279 -32.01 3.09 -33.48
N LEU A 280 -32.30 4.01 -32.56
CA LEU A 280 -31.56 4.20 -31.31
C LEU A 280 -31.73 3.01 -30.35
N GLN A 281 -32.91 2.37 -30.31
CA GLN A 281 -33.14 1.14 -29.54
C GLN A 281 -32.31 -0.03 -30.11
N ASP A 282 -32.26 -0.18 -31.43
CA ASP A 282 -31.43 -1.17 -32.11
C ASP A 282 -29.93 -0.87 -31.94
N GLU A 283 -29.51 0.38 -31.72
CA GLU A 283 -28.13 0.75 -31.38
C GLU A 283 -27.80 0.47 -29.91
N LEU A 284 -28.67 0.86 -28.97
CA LEU A 284 -28.54 0.58 -27.55
C LEU A 284 -28.40 -0.93 -27.29
N HIS A 285 -29.25 -1.75 -27.93
CA HIS A 285 -29.18 -3.20 -27.78
C HIS A 285 -27.86 -3.81 -28.32
N LYS A 286 -27.21 -3.19 -29.31
CA LYS A 286 -25.87 -3.58 -29.76
C LYS A 286 -24.81 -3.19 -28.73
N VAL A 287 -24.95 -2.03 -28.09
CA VAL A 287 -24.06 -1.59 -26.99
C VAL A 287 -24.18 -2.54 -25.79
N ASP A 288 -25.39 -2.91 -25.37
CA ASP A 288 -25.63 -3.90 -24.32
C ASP A 288 -24.97 -5.25 -24.66
N THR A 289 -25.15 -5.72 -25.91
CA THR A 289 -24.55 -6.97 -26.41
C THR A 289 -23.03 -6.92 -26.47
N LEU A 290 -22.42 -5.74 -26.65
CA LEU A 290 -20.98 -5.55 -26.59
C LEU A 290 -20.47 -5.44 -25.14
N ALA A 291 -21.21 -4.78 -24.26
CA ALA A 291 -20.90 -4.68 -22.84
C ALA A 291 -20.84 -6.07 -22.18
N LEU A 292 -21.87 -6.90 -22.40
CA LEU A 292 -21.93 -8.29 -21.90
C LEU A 292 -20.76 -9.14 -22.39
N LYS A 293 -20.29 -8.94 -23.63
CA LYS A 293 -19.11 -9.63 -24.16
C LYS A 293 -17.81 -9.16 -23.53
N VAL A 294 -17.66 -7.86 -23.29
CA VAL A 294 -16.49 -7.30 -22.58
C VAL A 294 -16.47 -7.76 -21.11
N GLU A 295 -17.63 -7.90 -20.48
CA GLU A 295 -17.79 -8.47 -19.15
C GLU A 295 -17.40 -9.97 -19.12
N GLU A 296 -17.88 -10.78 -20.08
CA GLU A 296 -17.49 -12.18 -20.23
C GLU A 296 -15.96 -12.32 -20.44
N ASP A 297 -15.38 -11.53 -21.34
CA ASP A 297 -13.93 -11.48 -21.59
C ASP A 297 -13.13 -11.07 -20.34
N CYS A 298 -13.66 -10.13 -19.55
CA CYS A 298 -13.08 -9.69 -18.28
C CYS A 298 -13.13 -10.80 -17.22
N ASN A 299 -14.29 -11.43 -17.05
CA ASN A 299 -14.50 -12.53 -16.13
C ASN A 299 -13.60 -13.75 -16.46
N ILE A 300 -13.38 -14.05 -17.75
CA ILE A 300 -12.42 -15.08 -18.19
C ILE A 300 -10.99 -14.71 -17.80
N ARG A 301 -10.57 -13.44 -17.97
CA ARG A 301 -9.23 -12.97 -17.57
C ARG A 301 -9.04 -12.97 -16.06
N LEU A 302 -10.01 -12.48 -15.29
CA LEU A 302 -10.02 -12.51 -13.82
C LEU A 302 -9.95 -13.95 -13.30
N ALA A 303 -10.71 -14.88 -13.88
CA ALA A 303 -10.64 -16.30 -13.54
C ALA A 303 -9.31 -16.98 -13.92
N SER A 304 -8.52 -16.38 -14.82
CA SER A 304 -7.14 -16.80 -15.11
C SER A 304 -6.16 -16.21 -14.11
N MET A 305 -6.23 -14.90 -13.84
CA MET A 305 -5.37 -14.23 -12.87
C MET A 305 -5.57 -14.75 -11.45
N THR A 306 -6.80 -15.05 -11.04
CA THR A 306 -7.10 -15.65 -9.72
C THR A 306 -6.41 -17.02 -9.57
N LYS A 307 -6.34 -17.84 -10.62
CA LYS A 307 -5.62 -19.13 -10.60
C LYS A 307 -4.11 -18.95 -10.52
N GLU A 308 -3.57 -17.90 -11.14
CA GLU A 308 -2.15 -17.57 -11.04
C GLU A 308 -1.80 -17.02 -9.64
N VAL A 309 -2.66 -16.18 -9.06
CA VAL A 309 -2.55 -15.72 -7.66
C VAL A 309 -2.64 -16.90 -6.70
N GLU A 310 -3.61 -17.82 -6.84
CA GLU A 310 -3.68 -19.05 -6.06
C GLU A 310 -2.39 -19.89 -6.16
N PHE A 311 -1.79 -19.99 -7.34
CA PHE A 311 -0.54 -20.75 -7.55
C PHE A 311 0.66 -20.04 -6.91
N LEU A 312 0.74 -18.72 -7.04
CA LEU A 312 1.78 -17.91 -6.38
C LEU A 312 1.63 -17.96 -4.86
N GLN A 313 0.41 -17.88 -4.33
CA GLN A 313 0.11 -17.97 -2.90
C GLN A 313 0.52 -19.32 -2.32
N LYS A 314 0.13 -20.44 -2.96
CA LYS A 314 0.58 -21.80 -2.59
C LYS A 314 2.12 -21.95 -2.66
N ARG A 315 2.78 -21.19 -3.54
CA ARG A 315 4.25 -21.14 -3.62
C ARG A 315 4.88 -20.28 -2.52
N VAL A 316 4.23 -19.19 -2.10
CA VAL A 316 4.64 -18.38 -0.93
C VAL A 316 4.46 -19.19 0.36
N GLU A 317 3.30 -19.79 0.59
CA GLU A 317 3.05 -20.70 1.74
C GLU A 317 4.11 -21.82 1.81
N GLY A 318 4.46 -22.42 0.67
CA GLY A 318 5.51 -23.43 0.58
C GLY A 318 6.93 -22.91 0.87
N LEU A 319 7.20 -21.62 0.65
CA LEU A 319 8.45 -20.95 1.02
C LEU A 319 8.44 -20.50 2.49
N GLU A 320 7.31 -20.06 3.03
CA GLU A 320 7.13 -19.73 4.45
C GLU A 320 7.29 -20.97 5.34
N LEU A 321 6.66 -22.09 4.97
CA LEU A 321 6.88 -23.39 5.62
C LEU A 321 8.35 -23.81 5.59
N LYS A 322 9.07 -23.47 4.51
CA LYS A 322 10.50 -23.75 4.35
C LYS A 322 11.37 -22.80 5.20
N ASN A 323 11.03 -21.51 5.28
CA ASN A 323 11.69 -20.54 6.17
C ASN A 323 11.47 -20.90 7.64
N SER A 324 10.24 -21.15 8.07
CA SER A 324 9.94 -21.65 9.42
C SER A 324 10.66 -22.96 9.73
N GLY A 325 10.83 -23.84 8.73
CA GLY A 325 11.65 -25.05 8.82
C GLY A 325 13.16 -24.84 8.86
N LEU A 326 13.67 -23.67 8.44
CA LEU A 326 15.07 -23.26 8.54
C LEU A 326 15.34 -22.45 9.82
N GLU A 327 14.44 -21.55 10.20
CA GLU A 327 14.43 -20.82 11.46
C GLU A 327 14.42 -21.78 12.64
N ARG A 328 13.55 -22.80 12.63
CA ARG A 328 13.52 -23.83 13.68
C ARG A 328 14.84 -24.61 13.77
N LYS A 329 15.50 -24.87 12.64
CA LYS A 329 16.84 -25.50 12.62
C LYS A 329 17.93 -24.56 13.15
N LEU A 330 17.87 -23.28 12.80
CA LEU A 330 18.78 -22.26 13.30
C LEU A 330 18.63 -22.11 14.83
N GLN A 331 17.39 -22.12 15.33
CA GLN A 331 17.04 -22.04 16.74
C GLN A 331 17.44 -23.31 17.50
N GLU A 332 17.21 -24.50 16.93
CA GLU A 332 17.74 -25.77 17.46
C GLU A 332 19.28 -25.79 17.50
N GLN A 333 19.95 -25.20 16.51
CA GLN A 333 21.41 -25.13 16.45
C GLN A 333 21.96 -24.12 17.47
N GLN A 334 21.37 -22.93 17.58
CA GLN A 334 21.67 -21.96 18.64
C GLN A 334 21.44 -22.54 20.04
N LEU A 335 20.40 -23.36 20.22
CA LEU A 335 20.20 -24.10 21.47
C LEU A 335 21.32 -25.13 21.69
N LYS A 336 21.66 -25.96 20.69
CA LYS A 336 22.72 -26.97 20.81
C LYS A 336 24.11 -26.38 21.08
N ASP A 337 24.46 -25.25 20.46
CA ASP A 337 25.76 -24.58 20.66
C ASP A 337 25.84 -23.83 22.01
N ASN A 338 24.74 -23.24 22.48
CA ASN A 338 24.72 -22.54 23.78
C ASN A 338 24.51 -23.48 24.98
N THR A 339 23.78 -24.60 24.84
CA THR A 339 23.49 -25.54 25.93
C THR A 339 24.74 -26.00 26.72
N PRO A 340 25.83 -26.50 26.09
CA PRO A 340 27.02 -26.92 26.85
C PRO A 340 27.78 -25.76 27.50
N ARG A 341 27.58 -24.52 27.04
CA ARG A 341 28.18 -23.32 27.63
C ARG A 341 27.36 -22.79 28.81
N ILE A 342 26.03 -22.83 28.69
CA ILE A 342 25.09 -22.49 29.76
C ILE A 342 25.20 -23.52 30.89
N ILE A 343 25.19 -24.83 30.58
CA ILE A 343 25.35 -25.88 31.59
C ILE A 343 26.65 -25.70 32.36
N LYS A 344 27.80 -25.48 31.68
CA LYS A 344 29.07 -25.22 32.38
C LYS A 344 29.02 -23.98 33.27
N LEU A 345 28.52 -22.85 32.77
CA LEU A 345 28.37 -21.64 33.60
C LEU A 345 27.42 -21.84 34.78
N GLN A 346 26.44 -22.74 34.66
CA GLN A 346 25.45 -23.06 35.69
C GLN A 346 25.98 -24.10 36.70
N GLU A 347 26.85 -25.01 36.28
CA GLU A 347 27.64 -25.91 37.13
C GLU A 347 28.72 -25.13 37.90
N GLU A 348 29.44 -24.22 37.23
CA GLU A 348 30.41 -23.28 37.83
C GLU A 348 29.72 -22.35 38.84
N LEU A 349 28.56 -21.77 38.49
CA LEU A 349 27.75 -20.95 39.40
C LEU A 349 27.22 -21.75 40.59
N THR A 350 26.76 -22.99 40.40
CA THR A 350 26.27 -23.81 41.53
C THR A 350 27.40 -24.43 42.36
N ALA A 351 28.61 -24.56 41.82
CA ALA A 351 29.82 -24.84 42.61
C ALA A 351 30.20 -23.61 43.45
N ALA A 352 30.31 -22.43 42.83
CA ALA A 352 30.61 -21.17 43.53
C ALA A 352 29.57 -20.80 44.58
N LEU A 353 28.28 -21.06 44.35
CA LEU A 353 27.23 -20.89 45.36
C LEU A 353 27.38 -21.86 46.53
N LYS A 354 27.72 -23.13 46.29
CA LYS A 354 28.00 -24.10 47.38
C LYS A 354 29.27 -23.76 48.16
N GLU A 355 30.29 -23.25 47.50
CA GLU A 355 31.50 -22.73 48.15
C GLU A 355 31.17 -21.50 48.99
N ASN A 356 30.35 -20.57 48.47
CA ASN A 356 29.91 -19.39 49.20
C ASN A 356 28.97 -19.75 50.38
N ASP A 357 28.09 -20.75 50.23
CA ASP A 357 27.27 -21.30 51.32
C ASP A 357 28.14 -21.99 52.40
N ALA A 358 29.17 -22.73 51.99
CA ALA A 358 30.13 -23.34 52.90
C ALA A 358 30.96 -22.29 53.66
N LEU A 359 31.45 -21.26 52.96
CA LEU A 359 32.10 -20.10 53.56
C LEU A 359 31.13 -19.30 54.45
N HIS A 360 29.84 -19.21 54.10
CA HIS A 360 28.84 -18.59 54.97
C HIS A 360 28.57 -19.42 56.23
N SER A 361 28.62 -20.75 56.14
CA SER A 361 28.59 -21.63 57.33
C SER A 361 29.86 -21.46 58.16
N GLU A 362 31.05 -21.48 57.54
CA GLU A 362 32.32 -21.30 58.26
C GLU A 362 32.40 -19.92 58.92
N VAL A 363 31.99 -18.84 58.24
CA VAL A 363 31.88 -17.50 58.83
C VAL A 363 30.83 -17.46 59.94
N LYS A 364 29.70 -18.17 59.80
CA LYS A 364 28.71 -18.28 60.87
C LYS A 364 29.24 -19.05 62.07
N ASP A 365 29.96 -20.15 61.86
CA ASP A 365 30.55 -20.99 62.90
C ASP A 365 31.73 -20.26 63.57
N LEU A 366 32.50 -19.46 62.83
CA LEU A 366 33.50 -18.52 63.36
C LEU A 366 32.86 -17.37 64.14
N VAL A 367 31.69 -16.86 63.73
CA VAL A 367 30.92 -15.86 64.49
C VAL A 367 30.30 -16.47 65.74
N GLU A 368 29.78 -17.69 65.68
CA GLU A 368 29.26 -18.43 66.83
C GLU A 368 30.41 -18.81 67.79
N LEU A 369 31.60 -19.15 67.27
CA LEU A 369 32.82 -19.37 68.05
C LEU A 369 33.34 -18.08 68.69
N ASN A 370 33.38 -16.96 67.95
CA ASN A 370 33.81 -15.66 68.45
C ASN A 370 32.83 -15.13 69.50
N LYS A 371 31.52 -15.33 69.30
CA LYS A 371 30.47 -15.10 70.31
C LYS A 371 30.64 -16.02 71.52
N ASN A 372 30.95 -17.30 71.36
CA ASN A 372 31.26 -18.21 72.47
C ASN A 372 32.57 -17.84 73.20
N LEU A 373 33.56 -17.28 72.49
CA LEU A 373 34.80 -16.76 73.07
C LEU A 373 34.55 -15.46 73.83
N GLN A 374 33.75 -14.54 73.28
CA GLN A 374 33.27 -13.34 73.97
C GLN A 374 32.47 -13.72 75.23
N ASP A 375 31.53 -14.67 75.13
CA ASP A 375 30.78 -15.21 76.27
C ASP A 375 31.69 -15.84 77.33
N LYS A 376 32.73 -16.58 76.91
CA LYS A 376 33.72 -17.17 77.82
C LYS A 376 34.59 -16.10 78.49
N ILE A 377 35.00 -15.07 77.76
CA ILE A 377 35.74 -13.90 78.26
C ILE A 377 34.85 -13.12 79.26
N PHE A 378 33.56 -12.92 78.97
CA PHE A 378 32.59 -12.29 79.86
C PHE A 378 32.36 -13.10 81.15
N LYS A 379 32.52 -14.42 81.09
CA LYS A 379 32.42 -15.36 82.22
C LYS A 379 33.76 -15.62 82.94
N LEU A 380 34.84 -14.97 82.51
CA LEU A 380 36.21 -15.20 83.02
C LEU A 380 36.71 -14.30 84.18
N PRO A 381 35.83 -13.64 84.96
CA PRO A 381 36.22 -13.18 86.30
C PRO A 381 35.27 -13.63 87.43
N GLN A 382 34.95 -14.94 87.53
CA GLN A 382 34.35 -15.50 88.75
C GLN A 382 34.66 -16.99 88.95
N LEU A 383 35.12 -17.38 90.15
CA LEU A 383 35.30 -18.75 90.66
C LEU A 383 36.20 -19.66 89.77
N SER A 384 37.50 -19.87 90.03
CA SER A 384 38.26 -19.91 91.29
C SER A 384 37.95 -21.10 92.21
N LYS A 385 38.94 -22.01 92.30
CA LYS A 385 39.15 -23.12 93.26
C LYS A 385 38.50 -24.50 92.98
N PRO A 386 39.16 -25.62 93.41
CA PRO A 386 39.24 -26.81 92.57
C PRO A 386 38.97 -28.17 93.25
N ALA A 387 38.75 -29.20 92.42
CA ALA A 387 38.90 -30.65 92.67
C ALA A 387 38.53 -31.40 91.37
N ASP A 388 39.10 -32.54 90.95
CA ASP A 388 40.41 -33.15 91.28
C ASP A 388 40.80 -34.11 90.11
N HIS A 389 41.93 -34.82 90.20
CA HIS A 389 42.46 -35.87 89.29
C HIS A 389 41.47 -36.61 88.36
N GLY A 390 41.79 -36.96 87.10
CA GLY A 390 43.05 -36.88 86.32
C GLY A 390 42.96 -37.79 85.05
N ASP A 391 43.98 -37.74 84.18
CA ASP A 391 44.50 -38.73 83.19
C ASP A 391 43.54 -39.73 82.45
N GLU A 392 43.72 -40.17 81.20
CA GLU A 392 44.46 -39.78 79.99
C GLU A 392 43.86 -40.64 78.82
N TYR A 393 44.06 -40.25 77.55
CA TYR A 393 43.89 -41.02 76.30
C TYR A 393 43.04 -42.33 76.23
N GLY A 394 41.95 -42.35 75.44
CA GLY A 394 41.35 -43.64 75.00
C GLY A 394 40.05 -43.64 74.16
N TYR A 395 40.17 -43.54 72.83
CA TYR A 395 39.34 -44.14 71.77
C TYR A 395 37.83 -44.52 71.94
N ASN A 396 37.07 -44.19 70.88
CA ASN A 396 35.96 -44.97 70.25
C ASN A 396 34.47 -44.84 70.70
N LYS A 397 33.64 -44.69 69.65
CA LYS A 397 32.36 -45.39 69.33
C LYS A 397 30.97 -44.86 69.77
N ASP A 398 30.14 -44.77 68.72
CA ASP A 398 28.76 -45.28 68.56
C ASP A 398 27.58 -44.83 69.44
N LYS A 399 26.48 -44.56 68.73
CA LYS A 399 25.06 -44.38 69.15
C LYS A 399 24.74 -43.01 69.78
N MET A 400 23.78 -42.23 69.27
CA MET A 400 22.43 -42.50 68.74
C MET A 400 21.39 -42.68 69.85
N ASP A 401 20.94 -41.54 70.39
CA ASP A 401 19.62 -41.44 71.01
C ASP A 401 18.54 -41.57 69.93
N CYS A 402 17.51 -42.36 70.22
CA CYS A 402 16.41 -42.58 69.29
C CYS A 402 15.24 -41.62 69.55
N LEU A 403 14.72 -41.00 68.49
CA LEU A 403 13.41 -40.35 68.55
C LEU A 403 12.36 -41.39 68.95
N THR A 404 11.55 -41.06 69.94
CA THR A 404 10.57 -41.97 70.50
C THR A 404 9.58 -42.46 69.45
N LYS A 405 9.16 -43.73 69.58
CA LYS A 405 8.29 -44.44 68.62
C LYS A 405 7.00 -43.66 68.32
N THR A 406 6.49 -42.91 69.28
CA THR A 406 5.34 -42.00 69.17
C THR A 406 5.52 -40.91 68.12
N ASP A 407 6.71 -40.32 68.03
CA ASP A 407 6.97 -39.12 67.24
C ASP A 407 7.25 -39.47 65.78
N LEU A 408 7.97 -40.58 65.55
CA LEU A 408 8.04 -41.23 64.24
C LEU A 408 6.67 -41.71 63.76
N GLN A 409 5.83 -42.27 64.65
CA GLN A 409 4.44 -42.62 64.30
C GLN A 409 3.53 -41.40 64.06
N LYS A 410 3.91 -40.21 64.55
CA LYS A 410 3.18 -38.96 64.29
C LYS A 410 3.56 -38.41 62.92
N LEU A 411 4.86 -38.25 62.64
CA LEU A 411 5.37 -37.81 61.34
C LEU A 411 4.91 -38.72 60.20
N LEU A 412 5.01 -40.05 60.34
CA LEU A 412 4.54 -40.99 59.32
C LEU A 412 3.01 -40.96 59.12
N ARG A 413 2.24 -40.51 60.12
CA ARG A 413 0.79 -40.32 60.01
C ARG A 413 0.45 -38.98 59.35
N GLU A 414 1.19 -37.92 59.65
CA GLU A 414 1.04 -36.61 59.02
C GLU A 414 1.45 -36.64 57.54
N GLU A 415 2.54 -37.36 57.19
CA GLU A 415 2.91 -37.73 55.82
C GLU A 415 1.81 -38.55 55.14
N ARG A 416 1.38 -39.67 55.75
CA ARG A 416 0.32 -40.51 55.20
C ARG A 416 -0.95 -39.70 54.95
N ASN A 417 -1.38 -38.85 55.87
CA ASN A 417 -2.58 -38.03 55.70
C ASN A 417 -2.47 -37.05 54.53
N LYS A 418 -1.28 -36.50 54.22
CA LYS A 418 -1.06 -35.69 53.00
C LYS A 418 -1.19 -36.53 51.73
N TYR A 419 -0.58 -37.72 51.68
CA TYR A 419 -0.70 -38.62 50.53
C TYR A 419 -2.12 -39.16 50.35
N GLU A 420 -2.83 -39.46 51.44
CA GLU A 420 -4.22 -39.92 51.44
C GLU A 420 -5.14 -38.79 50.92
N LEU A 421 -4.97 -37.54 51.39
CA LEU A 421 -5.67 -36.36 50.84
C LEU A 421 -5.36 -36.12 49.34
N HIS A 422 -4.11 -36.29 48.91
CA HIS A 422 -3.73 -36.14 47.50
C HIS A 422 -4.33 -37.27 46.64
N MET A 423 -4.41 -38.50 47.15
CA MET A 423 -5.13 -39.60 46.50
C MET A 423 -6.63 -39.31 46.40
N THR A 424 -7.27 -38.81 47.46
CA THR A 424 -8.69 -38.40 47.43
C THR A 424 -8.92 -37.31 46.38
N THR A 425 -8.08 -36.27 46.35
CA THR A 425 -8.19 -35.16 45.38
C THR A 425 -8.04 -35.65 43.92
N VAL A 426 -7.17 -36.62 43.67
CA VAL A 426 -7.00 -37.25 42.34
C VAL A 426 -8.20 -38.15 42.00
N GLN A 427 -8.70 -38.93 42.97
CA GLN A 427 -9.87 -39.78 42.79
C GLN A 427 -11.15 -38.97 42.56
N GLU A 428 -11.32 -37.82 43.23
CA GLU A 428 -12.44 -36.89 43.01
C GLU A 428 -12.41 -36.31 41.60
N LYS A 429 -11.26 -35.79 41.15
CA LYS A 429 -11.10 -35.31 39.76
C LYS A 429 -11.28 -36.42 38.73
N MET A 430 -10.80 -37.63 39.02
CA MET A 430 -11.02 -38.79 38.15
C MET A 430 -12.51 -39.20 38.13
N ASN A 431 -13.22 -39.06 39.24
CA ASN A 431 -14.66 -39.28 39.33
C ASN A 431 -15.45 -38.16 38.62
N GLU A 432 -15.01 -36.89 38.64
CA GLU A 432 -15.60 -35.81 37.83
C GLU A 432 -15.43 -36.09 36.32
N ILE A 433 -14.24 -36.50 35.89
CA ILE A 433 -13.97 -36.89 34.50
C ILE A 433 -14.82 -38.12 34.13
N MET A 434 -14.91 -39.13 35.00
CA MET A 434 -15.75 -40.31 34.78
C MET A 434 -17.25 -39.96 34.74
N ASN A 435 -17.71 -39.03 35.57
CA ASN A 435 -19.11 -38.60 35.64
C ASN A 435 -19.50 -37.70 34.46
N THR A 436 -18.62 -36.80 34.02
CA THR A 436 -18.84 -36.00 32.79
C THR A 436 -18.82 -36.88 31.54
N PHE A 437 -17.91 -37.85 31.45
CA PHE A 437 -17.90 -38.86 30.40
C PHE A 437 -19.16 -39.74 30.43
N ASN A 438 -19.56 -40.25 31.59
CA ASN A 438 -20.78 -41.04 31.75
C ASN A 438 -22.05 -40.22 31.45
N HIS A 439 -22.11 -38.94 31.81
CA HIS A 439 -23.22 -38.06 31.46
C HIS A 439 -23.30 -37.82 29.94
N HIS A 440 -22.15 -37.71 29.27
CA HIS A 440 -22.08 -37.62 27.80
C HIS A 440 -22.49 -38.93 27.12
N MET A 441 -22.10 -40.08 27.66
CA MET A 441 -22.44 -41.40 27.12
C MET A 441 -23.91 -41.79 27.38
N SER A 442 -24.45 -41.47 28.57
CA SER A 442 -25.84 -41.78 28.94
C SER A 442 -26.86 -40.94 28.16
N LYS A 443 -26.46 -39.78 27.59
CA LYS A 443 -27.29 -39.00 26.66
C LYS A 443 -27.45 -39.66 25.28
N CYS A 444 -26.64 -40.66 24.94
CA CYS A 444 -26.62 -41.30 23.62
C CYS A 444 -27.17 -42.73 23.60
N LYS A 445 -27.79 -43.22 24.69
CA LYS A 445 -28.40 -44.56 24.77
C LYS A 445 -29.73 -44.58 25.53
N ASP A 446 -30.74 -43.87 25.01
CA ASP A 446 -32.14 -44.31 25.21
C ASP A 446 -33.16 -43.65 24.26
N LYS A 447 -33.27 -44.19 23.04
CA LYS A 447 -34.55 -44.59 22.41
C LYS A 447 -34.33 -45.23 21.04
N ALA A 448 -35.18 -46.20 20.72
CA ALA A 448 -35.06 -46.98 19.50
C ALA A 448 -35.62 -46.25 18.26
N SER A 449 -35.25 -46.81 17.10
CA SER A 449 -35.71 -46.56 15.73
C SER A 449 -37.25 -46.62 15.58
N PRO A 450 -37.88 -46.14 14.46
CA PRO A 450 -37.29 -46.26 13.12
C PRO A 450 -37.64 -45.24 12.00
N LYS A 451 -36.94 -45.48 10.86
CA LYS A 451 -37.24 -45.17 9.45
C LYS A 451 -36.72 -43.87 8.80
N VAL A 452 -35.71 -44.10 7.94
CA VAL A 452 -35.48 -43.54 6.58
C VAL A 452 -34.40 -42.44 6.39
N SER A 453 -33.51 -42.74 5.42
CA SER A 453 -32.57 -41.89 4.67
C SER A 453 -31.57 -40.98 5.41
N SER A 454 -30.31 -41.43 5.50
CA SER A 454 -29.11 -40.58 5.40
C SER A 454 -27.94 -41.42 4.85
N SER A 455 -27.23 -40.93 3.84
CA SER A 455 -26.11 -41.64 3.19
C SER A 455 -24.73 -41.02 3.48
N LYS A 456 -24.63 -40.12 4.48
CA LYS A 456 -23.44 -39.27 4.67
C LYS A 456 -22.40 -39.77 5.69
N GLU A 457 -22.78 -40.56 6.71
CA GLU A 457 -21.83 -40.99 7.75
C GLU A 457 -20.75 -41.96 7.23
N ASN A 458 -21.10 -42.83 6.27
CA ASN A 458 -20.16 -43.75 5.62
C ASN A 458 -19.14 -43.07 4.68
N ALA A 459 -19.14 -41.73 4.55
CA ALA A 459 -18.05 -40.99 3.92
C ALA A 459 -16.99 -40.61 4.97
N PHE A 460 -17.42 -39.97 6.07
CA PHE A 460 -16.54 -39.43 7.11
C PHE A 460 -15.72 -40.50 7.83
N ILE A 461 -16.32 -41.66 8.13
CA ILE A 461 -15.61 -42.78 8.79
C ILE A 461 -14.52 -43.36 7.88
N ARG A 462 -14.74 -43.40 6.55
CA ARG A 462 -13.72 -43.85 5.58
C ARG A 462 -12.61 -42.82 5.41
N ASP A 463 -12.95 -41.54 5.30
CA ASP A 463 -11.98 -40.44 5.21
C ASP A 463 -11.03 -40.40 6.44
N LEU A 464 -11.58 -40.54 7.65
CA LEU A 464 -10.79 -40.68 8.88
C LEU A 464 -9.87 -41.91 8.86
N HIS A 465 -10.34 -43.06 8.37
CA HIS A 465 -9.55 -44.28 8.34
C HIS A 465 -8.42 -44.20 7.29
N THR A 466 -8.69 -43.63 6.11
CA THR A 466 -7.67 -43.34 5.09
C THR A 466 -6.60 -42.40 5.64
N LYS A 467 -6.99 -41.29 6.27
CA LYS A 467 -6.05 -40.33 6.89
C LYS A 467 -5.21 -40.93 8.01
N LEU A 468 -5.76 -41.89 8.77
CA LEU A 468 -5.00 -42.63 9.77
C LEU A 468 -3.93 -43.52 9.12
N CYS A 469 -4.29 -44.30 8.10
CA CYS A 469 -3.34 -45.16 7.38
C CYS A 469 -2.26 -44.36 6.62
N GLU A 470 -2.61 -43.20 6.05
CA GLU A 470 -1.65 -42.26 5.47
C GLU A 470 -0.68 -41.71 6.52
N GLY A 471 -1.18 -41.39 7.73
CA GLY A 471 -0.36 -41.00 8.88
C GLY A 471 0.62 -42.09 9.29
N GLU A 472 0.14 -43.33 9.44
CA GLU A 472 0.97 -44.50 9.79
C GLU A 472 2.05 -44.80 8.74
N GLN A 473 1.71 -44.78 7.44
CA GLN A 473 2.70 -44.93 6.37
C GLN A 473 3.74 -43.81 6.40
N LYS A 474 3.33 -42.57 6.65
CA LYS A 474 4.23 -41.41 6.72
C LYS A 474 5.18 -41.50 7.92
N ILE A 475 4.70 -41.99 9.07
CA ILE A 475 5.53 -42.31 10.24
C ILE A 475 6.54 -43.42 9.91
N LEU A 476 6.09 -44.53 9.27
CA LEU A 476 6.98 -45.63 8.89
C LEU A 476 8.10 -45.18 7.94
N MET A 477 7.76 -44.31 6.98
CA MET A 477 8.71 -43.77 6.01
C MET A 477 9.71 -42.80 6.65
N LEU A 478 9.26 -41.97 7.61
CA LEU A 478 10.12 -41.12 8.42
C LEU A 478 11.05 -41.93 9.35
N MET A 479 10.56 -43.01 9.97
CA MET A 479 11.41 -43.91 10.76
C MET A 479 12.51 -44.53 9.89
N LYS A 480 12.17 -45.03 8.70
CA LYS A 480 13.15 -45.58 7.75
C LYS A 480 14.20 -44.55 7.35
N GLN A 481 13.80 -43.31 7.04
CA GLN A 481 14.74 -42.22 6.74
C GLN A 481 15.62 -41.84 7.94
N ASN A 482 15.08 -41.88 9.16
CA ASN A 482 15.82 -41.57 10.38
C ASN A 482 16.89 -42.63 10.69
N ASP A 483 16.58 -43.91 10.47
CA ASP A 483 17.58 -44.99 10.59
C ASP A 483 18.63 -44.96 9.46
N GLU A 484 18.26 -44.53 8.25
CA GLU A 484 19.19 -44.32 7.14
C GLU A 484 20.13 -43.12 7.39
N LEU A 485 19.63 -42.07 8.06
CA LEU A 485 20.43 -40.95 8.57
C LEU A 485 21.36 -41.38 9.70
N LYS A 486 20.88 -42.14 10.71
CA LYS A 486 21.74 -42.69 11.78
C LYS A 486 22.89 -43.52 11.23
N ARG A 487 22.66 -44.35 10.21
CA ARG A 487 23.74 -45.11 9.53
C ARG A 487 24.79 -44.18 8.92
N LYS A 488 24.37 -43.09 8.26
CA LYS A 488 25.30 -42.07 7.72
C LYS A 488 26.07 -41.34 8.82
N THR A 489 25.42 -40.99 9.94
CA THR A 489 26.10 -40.38 11.09
C THR A 489 27.13 -41.33 11.71
N SER A 490 26.78 -42.60 11.91
CA SER A 490 27.71 -43.62 12.44
C SER A 490 28.93 -43.80 11.53
N TYR A 491 28.72 -43.87 10.21
CA TYR A 491 29.80 -44.01 9.24
C TYR A 491 30.76 -42.80 9.25
N LEU A 492 30.25 -41.58 9.43
CA LEU A 492 31.08 -40.37 9.58
C LEU A 492 31.82 -40.34 10.92
N GLU A 493 31.17 -40.78 12.01
CA GLU A 493 31.82 -40.89 13.31
C GLU A 493 32.95 -41.93 13.31
N GLU A 494 32.76 -43.11 12.73
CA GLU A 494 33.81 -44.13 12.63
C GLU A 494 34.99 -43.65 11.78
N ASN A 495 34.75 -42.97 10.65
CA ASN A 495 35.82 -42.37 9.85
C ASN A 495 36.61 -41.30 10.65
N SER A 496 35.93 -40.49 11.46
CA SER A 496 36.61 -39.51 12.32
C SER A 496 37.44 -40.18 13.43
N LYS A 497 36.88 -41.21 14.08
CA LYS A 497 37.55 -41.96 15.15
C LYS A 497 38.78 -42.71 14.62
N GLN A 498 38.71 -43.24 13.39
CA GLN A 498 39.86 -43.88 12.74
C GLN A 498 40.96 -42.86 12.42
N ASN A 499 40.64 -41.70 11.82
CA ASN A 499 41.62 -40.64 11.57
C ASN A 499 42.35 -40.18 12.86
N PHE A 500 41.62 -39.99 13.97
CA PHE A 500 42.26 -39.65 15.25
C PHE A 500 43.15 -40.77 15.79
N LYS A 501 42.76 -42.03 15.59
CA LYS A 501 43.53 -43.21 16.01
C LYS A 501 44.84 -43.34 15.23
N ASP A 502 44.82 -43.03 13.94
CA ASP A 502 46.01 -43.06 13.08
C ASP A 502 46.97 -41.90 13.39
N VAL A 503 46.46 -40.69 13.64
CA VAL A 503 47.27 -39.55 14.13
C VAL A 503 47.91 -39.86 15.50
N ILE A 504 47.16 -40.46 16.42
CA ILE A 504 47.69 -40.89 17.73
C ILE A 504 48.72 -42.01 17.56
N SER A 505 48.52 -42.94 16.61
CA SER A 505 49.52 -43.97 16.28
C SER A 505 50.83 -43.33 15.80
N GLN A 506 50.73 -42.35 14.89
CA GLN A 506 51.89 -41.72 14.27
C GLN A 506 52.71 -40.90 15.29
N LEU A 507 52.05 -40.11 16.15
CA LEU A 507 52.70 -39.39 17.25
C LEU A 507 53.36 -40.33 18.28
N ASN A 508 52.81 -41.53 18.52
CA ASN A 508 53.42 -42.50 19.42
C ASN A 508 54.68 -43.18 18.82
N VAL A 509 54.72 -43.36 17.50
CA VAL A 509 55.94 -43.84 16.81
C VAL A 509 57.04 -42.78 16.91
N GLU A 510 56.72 -41.52 16.60
CA GLU A 510 57.66 -40.39 16.62
C GLU A 510 58.26 -40.16 18.03
N ASN A 511 57.43 -40.21 19.08
CA ASN A 511 57.91 -40.17 20.47
C ASN A 511 58.77 -41.39 20.86
N ALA A 512 58.50 -42.57 20.30
CA ALA A 512 59.32 -43.77 20.54
C ALA A 512 60.67 -43.72 19.80
N GLU A 513 60.79 -42.96 18.71
CA GLU A 513 62.05 -42.74 17.99
C GLU A 513 62.90 -41.66 18.68
N LEU A 514 62.31 -40.52 19.07
CA LEU A 514 62.97 -39.51 19.91
C LEU A 514 63.49 -40.10 21.24
N SER A 515 62.75 -41.05 21.83
CA SER A 515 63.18 -41.76 23.04
C SER A 515 64.41 -42.66 22.81
N LYS A 516 64.54 -43.29 21.64
CA LYS A 516 65.74 -44.09 21.28
C LYS A 516 66.95 -43.19 21.07
N GLU A 517 66.78 -42.08 20.35
CA GLU A 517 67.85 -41.15 20.03
C GLU A 517 68.45 -40.51 21.30
N ASN A 518 67.60 -40.14 22.26
CA ASN A 518 68.01 -39.58 23.55
C ASN A 518 68.76 -40.61 24.43
N ILE A 519 68.40 -41.90 24.35
CA ILE A 519 69.13 -43.00 25.00
C ILE A 519 70.51 -43.22 24.35
N GLU A 520 70.62 -43.13 23.03
CA GLU A 520 71.89 -43.33 22.32
C GLU A 520 72.87 -42.15 22.54
N LEU A 521 72.37 -40.91 22.59
CA LEU A 521 73.14 -39.73 23.01
C LEU A 521 73.62 -39.85 24.47
N SER A 522 72.76 -40.34 25.37
CA SER A 522 73.12 -40.57 26.78
C SER A 522 74.22 -41.63 26.95
N LYS A 523 74.25 -42.67 26.11
CA LYS A 523 75.37 -43.64 26.05
C LYS A 523 76.69 -42.97 25.67
N GLN A 524 76.72 -42.14 24.62
CA GLN A 524 77.95 -41.53 24.11
C GLN A 524 78.62 -40.64 25.16
N LEU A 525 77.82 -39.87 25.92
CA LEU A 525 78.31 -39.05 27.04
C LEU A 525 78.90 -39.87 28.22
N SER A 526 78.57 -41.15 28.35
CA SER A 526 79.15 -42.03 29.37
C SER A 526 80.55 -42.54 29.02
N GLN A 527 80.86 -42.70 27.74
CA GLN A 527 82.13 -43.31 27.28
C GLN A 527 83.33 -42.35 27.42
N TYR A 528 83.12 -41.04 27.33
CA TYR A 528 84.19 -40.03 27.33
C TYR A 528 84.77 -39.65 28.70
N LYS A 529 84.29 -40.22 29.82
CA LYS A 529 84.74 -39.85 31.18
C LYS A 529 85.83 -40.73 31.80
N ASN A 530 86.25 -41.82 31.14
CA ASN A 530 87.04 -42.89 31.78
C ASN A 530 88.52 -43.03 31.34
N LEU A 531 89.14 -42.00 30.74
CA LEU A 531 90.61 -41.96 30.55
C LEU A 531 91.20 -40.56 30.79
N ASN A 532 91.77 -40.32 31.98
CA ASN A 532 93.10 -39.72 32.22
C ASN A 532 93.25 -39.21 33.68
N THR A 533 94.15 -39.82 34.47
CA THR A 533 94.80 -39.14 35.62
C THR A 533 96.08 -39.86 36.09
N VAL A 534 97.21 -39.37 35.57
CA VAL A 534 98.62 -39.38 36.04
C VAL A 534 99.00 -40.13 37.34
N ARG A 535 100.09 -40.91 37.25
CA ARG A 535 101.11 -41.16 38.32
C ARG A 535 102.46 -40.57 37.84
N HIS A 536 103.57 -40.39 38.57
CA HIS A 536 104.12 -40.90 39.85
C HIS A 536 105.01 -39.79 40.52
N SER A 537 105.83 -40.12 41.55
CA SER A 537 106.82 -39.22 42.19
C SER A 537 108.13 -39.97 42.58
N ASP A 538 109.10 -39.30 43.21
CA ASP A 538 110.57 -39.41 43.02
C ASP A 538 111.42 -40.34 43.93
N ARG A 539 112.75 -40.36 43.64
CA ARG A 539 113.98 -40.74 44.43
C ARG A 539 114.50 -42.17 44.25
N GLY A 540 115.81 -42.49 44.25
CA GLY A 540 117.12 -41.78 44.37
C GLY A 540 118.28 -42.77 44.00
N ASP A 541 119.59 -42.60 44.19
CA ASP A 541 120.53 -41.56 44.68
C ASP A 541 122.00 -41.96 44.25
N PHE A 542 123.09 -41.43 44.86
CA PHE A 542 124.53 -41.81 44.75
C PHE A 542 125.30 -41.53 43.42
N TYR A 543 126.58 -41.08 43.35
CA TYR A 543 127.59 -40.51 44.28
C TYR A 543 128.13 -39.20 43.64
N ARG A 544 128.22 -38.03 44.30
CA ARG A 544 129.20 -37.59 45.33
C ARG A 544 130.66 -37.34 44.87
N ASN A 545 130.89 -36.49 43.85
CA ASN A 545 132.10 -35.63 43.83
C ASN A 545 131.93 -34.27 43.12
N ASP A 546 131.09 -34.15 42.08
CA ASP A 546 130.75 -32.84 41.46
C ASP A 546 129.92 -31.91 42.36
N ALA A 547 129.49 -32.44 43.51
CA ALA A 547 128.52 -31.86 44.43
C ALA A 547 128.91 -30.48 45.01
N GLN A 548 130.17 -30.06 44.94
CA GLN A 548 130.57 -28.73 45.42
C GLN A 548 130.37 -27.63 44.37
N LYS A 549 130.69 -27.86 43.08
CA LYS A 549 130.44 -26.88 42.00
C LYS A 549 128.95 -26.73 41.71
N LEU A 550 128.21 -27.84 41.77
CA LEU A 550 126.75 -27.84 41.69
C LEU A 550 126.11 -27.06 42.84
N LYS A 551 126.71 -27.03 44.04
CA LYS A 551 126.14 -26.34 45.20
C LYS A 551 126.05 -24.83 45.00
N ASP A 552 127.07 -24.24 44.41
CA ASP A 552 127.12 -22.79 44.19
C ASP A 552 126.19 -22.38 43.04
N GLN A 553 126.11 -23.18 41.96
CA GLN A 553 125.09 -23.01 40.92
C GLN A 553 123.65 -23.23 41.43
N VAL A 554 123.43 -24.16 42.35
CA VAL A 554 122.12 -24.38 42.98
C VAL A 554 121.76 -23.19 43.89
N ASN A 555 122.70 -22.57 44.60
CA ASN A 555 122.44 -21.35 45.37
C ASN A 555 122.05 -20.17 44.45
N GLU A 556 122.75 -20.00 43.32
CA GLU A 556 122.43 -18.98 42.30
C GLU A 556 121.01 -19.20 41.74
N LEU A 557 120.69 -20.43 41.34
CA LEU A 557 119.35 -20.81 40.85
C LEU A 557 118.26 -20.69 41.92
N LEU A 558 118.56 -20.98 43.20
CA LEU A 558 117.62 -20.80 44.30
C LEU A 558 117.28 -19.32 44.51
N ASN A 559 118.26 -18.42 44.41
CA ASN A 559 118.04 -16.97 44.46
C ASN A 559 117.16 -16.51 43.27
N GLN A 560 117.43 -16.98 42.06
CA GLN A 560 116.60 -16.67 40.88
C GLN A 560 115.16 -17.22 41.01
N ILE A 561 114.99 -18.43 41.51
CA ILE A 561 113.68 -19.03 41.83
C ILE A 561 112.96 -18.23 42.93
N GLN A 562 113.68 -17.66 43.90
CA GLN A 562 113.11 -16.84 44.96
C GLN A 562 112.68 -15.45 44.45
N LEU A 563 113.42 -14.87 43.50
CA LEU A 563 113.01 -13.66 42.77
C LEU A 563 111.73 -13.92 41.96
N LEU A 564 111.73 -14.95 41.11
CA LEU A 564 110.58 -15.34 40.28
C LEU A 564 109.33 -15.69 41.12
N LYS A 565 109.49 -16.21 42.33
CA LYS A 565 108.38 -16.41 43.29
C LYS A 565 107.79 -15.08 43.77
N LYS A 566 108.61 -14.07 44.03
CA LYS A 566 108.16 -12.72 44.41
C LYS A 566 107.45 -12.04 43.23
N ASP A 567 108.03 -12.10 42.03
CA ASP A 567 107.46 -11.48 40.84
C ASP A 567 106.10 -12.13 40.48
N LYS A 568 105.99 -13.46 40.62
CA LYS A 568 104.73 -14.19 40.50
C LYS A 568 103.69 -13.79 41.55
N GLN A 569 104.11 -13.48 42.79
CA GLN A 569 103.22 -12.99 43.83
C GLN A 569 102.71 -11.57 43.51
N GLU A 570 103.57 -10.67 43.02
CA GLU A 570 103.15 -9.32 42.63
C GLU A 570 102.22 -9.34 41.40
N TYR A 571 102.54 -10.17 40.39
CA TYR A 571 101.66 -10.36 39.23
C TYR A 571 100.28 -10.89 39.63
N ASN A 572 100.23 -11.89 40.52
CA ASN A 572 98.97 -12.42 41.04
C ASN A 572 98.17 -11.36 41.82
N LEU A 573 98.84 -10.47 42.55
CA LEU A 573 98.17 -9.38 43.28
C LEU A 573 97.54 -8.37 42.30
N ARG A 574 98.31 -7.88 41.32
CA ARG A 574 97.82 -6.95 40.28
C ARG A 574 96.70 -7.58 39.43
N TYR A 575 96.78 -8.88 39.13
CA TYR A 575 95.72 -9.61 38.43
C TYR A 575 94.43 -9.70 39.25
N LYS A 576 94.53 -9.92 40.57
CA LYS A 576 93.39 -9.89 41.50
C LYS A 576 92.77 -8.49 41.59
N GLU A 577 93.59 -7.44 41.71
CA GLU A 577 93.13 -6.04 41.71
C GLU A 577 92.40 -5.69 40.41
N ALA A 578 92.90 -6.13 39.25
CA ALA A 578 92.25 -5.93 37.96
C ALA A 578 90.91 -6.69 37.83
N LEU A 579 90.81 -7.90 38.38
CA LEU A 579 89.54 -8.63 38.46
C LEU A 579 88.53 -7.93 39.37
N GLU A 580 88.92 -7.54 40.58
CA GLU A 580 88.05 -6.81 41.52
C GLU A 580 87.56 -5.47 40.95
N LEU A 581 88.38 -4.78 40.16
CA LEU A 581 87.97 -3.58 39.43
C LEU A 581 87.00 -3.90 38.29
N SER A 582 87.23 -5.00 37.54
CA SER A 582 86.33 -5.46 36.48
C SER A 582 84.95 -5.86 37.03
N GLU A 583 84.89 -6.52 38.18
CA GLU A 583 83.62 -6.88 38.83
C GLU A 583 82.86 -5.64 39.34
N LYS A 584 83.54 -4.66 39.95
CA LYS A 584 82.92 -3.38 40.33
C LYS A 584 82.31 -2.65 39.14
N LEU A 585 83.06 -2.52 38.05
CA LEU A 585 82.57 -1.88 36.82
C LEU A 585 81.37 -2.64 36.20
N LYS A 586 81.35 -3.98 36.26
CA LYS A 586 80.17 -4.76 35.84
C LYS A 586 78.95 -4.52 36.74
N MET A 587 79.15 -4.43 38.06
CA MET A 587 78.05 -4.16 38.99
C MET A 587 77.47 -2.75 38.81
N ASP A 588 78.30 -1.72 38.62
CA ASP A 588 77.85 -0.37 38.31
C ASP A 588 77.09 -0.31 36.96
N LEU A 589 77.55 -1.03 35.95
CA LEU A 589 76.88 -1.12 34.65
C LEU A 589 75.52 -1.82 34.78
N VAL A 590 75.43 -2.92 35.52
CA VAL A 590 74.15 -3.60 35.85
C VAL A 590 73.22 -2.72 36.69
N PHE A 591 73.75 -1.90 37.60
CA PHE A 591 72.96 -0.93 38.36
C PHE A 591 72.37 0.14 37.44
N LYS A 592 73.19 0.75 36.58
CA LYS A 592 72.74 1.79 35.63
C LYS A 592 71.80 1.23 34.56
N GLN A 593 71.99 -0.02 34.12
CA GLN A 593 71.05 -0.71 33.24
C GLN A 593 69.66 -0.83 33.88
N LYS A 594 69.57 -1.23 35.16
CA LYS A 594 68.31 -1.30 35.90
C LYS A 594 67.67 0.07 36.13
N GLU A 595 68.48 1.11 36.33
CA GLU A 595 68.02 2.50 36.49
C GLU A 595 67.40 3.03 35.18
N ILE A 596 67.98 2.68 34.02
CA ILE A 596 67.41 2.95 32.69
C ILE A 596 66.10 2.16 32.50
N GLU A 597 66.10 0.86 32.75
CA GLU A 597 64.90 0.00 32.63
C GLU A 597 63.73 0.50 33.49
N HIS A 598 64.02 1.02 34.69
CA HIS A 598 63.02 1.61 35.58
C HIS A 598 62.43 2.91 35.01
N LEU A 599 63.27 3.81 34.50
CA LEU A 599 62.84 5.07 33.86
C LEU A 599 62.09 4.82 32.55
N GLU A 600 62.48 3.81 31.77
CA GLU A 600 61.75 3.41 30.55
C GLU A 600 60.37 2.83 30.89
N ALA A 601 60.26 1.99 31.93
CA ALA A 601 58.98 1.49 32.42
C ALA A 601 58.06 2.61 32.93
N GLU A 602 58.59 3.58 33.69
CA GLU A 602 57.83 4.75 34.17
C GLU A 602 57.36 5.62 32.99
N ASN A 603 58.22 5.89 32.01
CA ASN A 603 57.90 6.65 30.80
C ASN A 603 56.84 5.95 29.93
N CYS A 604 56.88 4.62 29.86
CA CYS A 604 55.82 3.81 29.21
C CYS A 604 54.50 3.88 29.98
N SER A 605 54.54 3.76 31.32
CA SER A 605 53.37 3.92 32.20
C SER A 605 52.70 5.29 32.03
N TYR A 606 53.49 6.37 32.01
CA TYR A 606 52.99 7.74 31.82
C TYR A 606 52.34 7.93 30.44
N LYS A 607 52.93 7.37 29.38
CA LYS A 607 52.36 7.38 28.02
C LYS A 607 51.05 6.60 27.92
N MET A 608 50.92 5.45 28.59
CA MET A 608 49.67 4.69 28.62
C MET A 608 48.59 5.39 29.44
N THR A 609 48.95 5.93 30.61
CA THR A 609 48.03 6.72 31.45
C THR A 609 47.52 7.97 30.71
N SER A 610 48.41 8.67 29.99
CA SER A 610 48.03 9.82 29.15
C SER A 610 47.12 9.42 27.99
N ARG A 611 47.38 8.31 27.29
CA ARG A 611 46.50 7.78 26.22
C ARG A 611 45.12 7.39 26.75
N ASN A 612 45.06 6.69 27.88
CA ASN A 612 43.81 6.28 28.51
C ASN A 612 43.01 7.49 28.99
N GLY A 613 43.68 8.51 29.54
CA GLY A 613 43.07 9.79 29.89
C GLY A 613 42.49 10.51 28.67
N MET A 614 43.24 10.63 27.56
CA MET A 614 42.73 11.22 26.33
C MET A 614 41.52 10.46 25.79
N ALA A 615 41.61 9.13 25.65
CA ALA A 615 40.51 8.29 25.19
C ALA A 615 39.25 8.41 26.07
N SER A 616 39.41 8.51 27.40
CA SER A 616 38.30 8.77 28.31
C SER A 616 37.68 10.17 28.11
N THR A 617 38.49 11.22 27.94
CA THR A 617 37.96 12.57 27.63
C THR A 617 37.34 12.69 26.24
N GLU A 618 37.77 11.87 25.29
CA GLU A 618 37.22 11.82 23.93
C GLU A 618 35.88 11.07 23.95
N HIS A 619 35.79 9.93 24.63
CA HIS A 619 34.53 9.21 24.85
C HIS A 619 33.49 10.06 25.60
N LEU A 620 33.90 10.79 26.65
CA LEU A 620 33.02 11.73 27.36
C LEU A 620 32.57 12.91 26.48
N LYS A 621 33.39 13.35 25.51
CA LYS A 621 32.96 14.34 24.51
C LYS A 621 31.96 13.75 23.52
N GLU A 622 32.17 12.52 23.05
CA GLU A 622 31.23 11.80 22.19
C GLU A 622 29.89 11.61 22.89
N GLU A 623 29.89 11.19 24.16
CA GLU A 623 28.69 11.07 24.99
C GLU A 623 28.00 12.43 25.18
N CYS A 624 28.74 13.50 25.50
CA CYS A 624 28.19 14.86 25.60
C CYS A 624 27.68 15.42 24.25
N ASN A 625 28.13 14.89 23.12
CA ASN A 625 27.62 15.24 21.80
C ASN A 625 26.36 14.44 21.48
N PHE A 626 26.38 13.13 21.70
CA PHE A 626 25.25 12.21 21.55
C PHE A 626 24.06 12.62 22.43
N LEU A 627 24.29 12.98 23.70
CA LEU A 627 23.26 13.49 24.61
C LEU A 627 22.68 14.82 24.13
N ARG A 628 23.50 15.73 23.58
CA ARG A 628 23.01 16.99 22.98
C ARG A 628 22.22 16.75 21.69
N GLU A 629 22.58 15.75 20.91
CA GLU A 629 21.87 15.39 19.67
C GLU A 629 20.56 14.65 19.95
N GLN A 630 20.51 13.79 20.97
CA GLN A 630 19.26 13.30 21.55
C GLN A 630 18.38 14.45 22.06
N LEU A 631 18.93 15.40 22.82
CA LEU A 631 18.17 16.56 23.32
C LEU A 631 17.57 17.38 22.17
N LYS A 632 18.33 17.60 21.09
CA LYS A 632 17.81 18.23 19.86
C LYS A 632 16.70 17.42 19.19
N LYS A 633 16.85 16.09 19.05
CA LYS A 633 15.80 15.22 18.49
C LYS A 633 14.53 15.31 19.35
N MET A 634 14.63 15.02 20.65
CA MET A 634 13.53 15.14 21.61
C MET A 634 12.87 16.52 21.60
N GLN A 635 13.64 17.61 21.52
CA GLN A 635 13.08 18.97 21.39
C GLN A 635 12.33 19.18 20.06
N THR A 636 12.84 18.62 18.96
CA THR A 636 12.19 18.67 17.65
C THR A 636 10.90 17.84 17.64
N ASP A 637 10.92 16.67 18.27
CA ASP A 637 9.79 15.77 18.34
C ASP A 637 8.70 16.31 19.29
N VAL A 638 9.06 16.98 20.39
CA VAL A 638 8.13 17.76 21.23
C VAL A 638 7.51 18.95 20.47
N ILE A 639 8.20 19.51 19.47
CA ILE A 639 7.61 20.52 18.59
C ILE A 639 6.61 19.87 17.61
N LYS A 640 6.95 18.73 17.00
CA LYS A 640 6.03 17.94 16.15
C LYS A 640 4.76 17.55 16.90
N GLU A 641 4.90 16.97 18.09
CA GLU A 641 3.82 16.63 19.04
C GLU A 641 2.90 17.83 19.29
N LYS A 642 3.46 19.01 19.57
CA LYS A 642 2.67 20.23 19.77
C LYS A 642 1.94 20.70 18.52
N THR A 643 2.54 20.56 17.33
CA THR A 643 1.85 20.89 16.07
C THR A 643 0.74 19.88 15.74
N LEU A 644 0.98 18.59 15.94
CA LEU A 644 -0.02 17.53 15.78
C LEU A 644 -1.18 17.70 16.77
N SER A 645 -0.90 17.94 18.05
CA SER A 645 -1.90 18.24 19.07
C SER A 645 -2.75 19.47 18.72
N SER A 646 -2.13 20.51 18.13
CA SER A 646 -2.84 21.70 17.65
C SER A 646 -3.72 21.41 16.43
N GLN A 647 -3.26 20.58 15.49
CA GLN A 647 -4.04 20.12 14.34
C GLN A 647 -5.23 19.25 14.77
N ILE A 648 -5.01 18.26 15.65
CA ILE A 648 -6.05 17.41 16.24
C ILE A 648 -7.10 18.25 16.95
N LYS A 649 -6.70 19.28 17.72
CA LYS A 649 -7.62 20.19 18.38
C LYS A 649 -8.47 21.00 17.38
N ASN A 650 -7.88 21.46 16.28
CA ASN A 650 -8.63 22.16 15.23
C ASN A 650 -9.63 21.22 14.53
N ILE A 651 -9.23 19.98 14.25
CA ILE A 651 -10.11 18.94 13.68
C ILE A 651 -11.26 18.62 14.65
N GLN A 652 -10.99 18.52 15.96
CA GLN A 652 -12.04 18.35 16.97
C GLN A 652 -13.02 19.52 16.97
N LEU A 653 -12.55 20.77 16.96
CA LEU A 653 -13.43 21.94 16.94
C LEU A 653 -14.32 22.01 15.68
N GLU A 654 -13.81 21.59 14.52
CA GLU A 654 -14.59 21.55 13.28
C GLU A 654 -15.56 20.35 13.25
N THR A 655 -15.18 19.23 13.88
CA THR A 655 -16.06 18.06 14.10
C THR A 655 -17.19 18.40 15.10
N GLU A 656 -16.89 19.19 16.14
CA GLU A 656 -17.89 19.71 17.08
C GLU A 656 -18.84 20.69 16.39
N ARG A 657 -18.35 21.59 15.52
CA ARG A 657 -19.21 22.50 14.74
C ARG A 657 -20.15 21.75 13.82
N SER A 658 -19.62 20.91 12.94
CA SER A 658 -20.42 20.10 12.01
C SER A 658 -21.38 19.15 12.73
N GLY A 659 -20.97 18.57 13.87
CA GLY A 659 -21.85 17.80 14.75
C GLY A 659 -23.01 18.63 15.32
N ASN A 660 -22.76 19.85 15.78
CA ASN A 660 -23.81 20.77 16.24
C ASN A 660 -24.74 21.22 15.08
N GLU A 661 -24.20 21.44 13.88
CA GLU A 661 -24.98 21.79 12.69
C GLU A 661 -25.92 20.64 12.30
N LEU A 662 -25.40 19.42 12.18
CA LEU A 662 -26.21 18.21 11.93
C LEU A 662 -27.25 17.97 13.03
N GLN A 663 -26.93 18.24 14.30
CA GLN A 663 -27.90 18.14 15.41
C GLN A 663 -29.01 19.18 15.28
N ASN A 664 -28.71 20.42 14.87
CA ASN A 664 -29.69 21.46 14.63
C ASN A 664 -30.58 21.15 13.41
N GLU A 665 -30.01 20.60 12.34
CA GLU A 665 -30.77 20.11 11.18
C GLU A 665 -31.67 18.94 11.56
N LEU A 666 -31.18 17.96 12.32
CA LEU A 666 -31.96 16.83 12.83
C LEU A 666 -33.16 17.31 13.66
N LEU A 667 -32.96 18.26 14.58
CA LEU A 667 -34.05 18.87 15.37
C LEU A 667 -35.05 19.63 14.48
N SER A 668 -34.58 20.31 13.43
CA SER A 668 -35.43 20.98 12.45
C SER A 668 -36.28 19.99 11.64
N VAL A 669 -35.68 18.88 11.19
CA VAL A 669 -36.37 17.79 10.47
C VAL A 669 -37.35 17.07 11.40
N GLN A 670 -36.96 16.76 12.64
CA GLN A 670 -37.83 16.13 13.64
C GLN A 670 -39.05 17.02 13.97
N LYS A 671 -38.87 18.34 14.05
CA LYS A 671 -39.96 19.29 14.22
C LYS A 671 -40.90 19.33 13.01
N LYS A 672 -40.35 19.32 11.78
CA LYS A 672 -41.16 19.22 10.54
C LYS A 672 -41.94 17.90 10.48
N LEU A 673 -41.33 16.79 10.88
CA LEU A 673 -41.96 15.47 10.95
C LEU A 673 -43.10 15.44 11.98
N SER A 674 -42.90 16.02 13.17
CA SER A 674 -43.97 16.17 14.18
C SER A 674 -45.18 16.93 13.60
N LEU A 675 -44.93 18.10 13.02
CA LEU A 675 -46.00 18.91 12.40
C LEU A 675 -46.70 18.17 11.25
N SER A 676 -45.96 17.40 10.45
CA SER A 676 -46.54 16.53 9.42
C SER A 676 -47.47 15.48 10.04
N ASN A 677 -47.01 14.77 11.06
CA ASN A 677 -47.80 13.76 11.78
C ASN A 677 -49.06 14.37 12.42
N ASP A 678 -48.97 15.56 13.02
CA ASP A 678 -50.11 16.29 13.58
C ASP A 678 -51.16 16.60 12.49
N THR A 679 -50.73 16.97 11.28
CA THR A 679 -51.64 17.18 10.14
C THR A 679 -52.23 15.88 9.59
N ILE A 680 -51.46 14.79 9.56
CA ILE A 680 -51.94 13.46 9.14
C ILE A 680 -53.01 12.97 10.12
N GLU A 681 -52.77 13.03 11.43
CA GLU A 681 -53.75 12.62 12.45
C GLU A 681 -55.01 13.49 12.39
N SER A 682 -54.86 14.80 12.12
CA SER A 682 -55.99 15.70 11.89
C SER A 682 -56.78 15.38 10.62
N LEU A 683 -56.16 14.85 9.58
CA LEU A 683 -56.84 14.39 8.36
C LEU A 683 -57.50 13.03 8.59
N GLU A 684 -56.84 12.09 9.26
CA GLU A 684 -57.42 10.81 9.65
C GLU A 684 -58.69 10.96 10.50
N ARG A 685 -58.68 11.89 11.47
CA ARG A 685 -59.87 12.19 12.29
C ARG A 685 -61.04 12.66 11.42
N LYS A 686 -60.80 13.57 10.46
CA LYS A 686 -61.81 13.99 9.48
C LYS A 686 -62.27 12.86 8.55
N CYS A 687 -61.38 11.97 8.13
CA CYS A 687 -61.75 10.79 7.34
C CYS A 687 -62.65 9.83 8.13
N LYS A 688 -62.36 9.60 9.42
CA LYS A 688 -63.18 8.79 10.34
C LYS A 688 -64.56 9.45 10.57
N GLU A 689 -64.61 10.77 10.75
CA GLU A 689 -65.86 11.55 10.84
C GLU A 689 -66.72 11.41 9.57
N LEU A 690 -66.15 11.69 8.39
CA LEU A 690 -66.85 11.55 7.09
C LEU A 690 -67.28 10.10 6.80
N GLN A 691 -66.49 9.10 7.21
CA GLN A 691 -66.86 7.70 7.08
C GLN A 691 -68.06 7.33 7.97
N SER A 692 -68.19 7.97 9.16
CA SER A 692 -69.36 7.81 10.02
C SER A 692 -70.62 8.48 9.43
N GLU A 693 -70.47 9.67 8.83
CA GLU A 693 -71.56 10.37 8.13
C GLU A 693 -72.06 9.56 6.92
N ILE A 694 -71.15 9.06 6.07
CA ILE A 694 -71.46 8.17 4.95
C ILE A 694 -72.19 6.90 5.45
N SER A 695 -71.84 6.39 6.63
CA SER A 695 -72.51 5.23 7.23
C SER A 695 -73.93 5.56 7.68
N SER A 696 -74.17 6.73 8.28
CA SER A 696 -75.53 7.20 8.60
C SER A 696 -76.36 7.38 7.34
N LEU A 697 -75.85 8.11 6.34
CA LEU A 697 -76.58 8.37 5.09
C LEU A 697 -76.91 7.08 4.31
N ARG A 698 -76.07 6.02 4.43
CA ARG A 698 -76.37 4.69 3.89
C ARG A 698 -77.51 4.00 4.66
N ASN A 699 -77.52 4.10 5.99
CA ASN A 699 -78.61 3.59 6.83
C ASN A 699 -79.94 4.31 6.52
N ASP A 700 -79.92 5.64 6.44
CA ASP A 700 -81.08 6.47 6.12
C ASP A 700 -81.63 6.18 4.72
N LYS A 701 -80.74 5.97 3.73
CA LYS A 701 -81.12 5.47 2.41
C LYS A 701 -81.80 4.10 2.47
N SER A 702 -81.30 3.17 3.31
CA SER A 702 -81.94 1.87 3.49
C SER A 702 -83.34 1.99 4.10
N ASN A 703 -83.47 2.81 5.15
CA ASN A 703 -84.75 3.09 5.81
C ASN A 703 -85.79 3.70 4.86
N LEU A 704 -85.36 4.63 3.99
CA LEU A 704 -86.22 5.21 2.96
C LEU A 704 -86.64 4.17 1.90
N LEU A 705 -85.72 3.33 1.43
CA LEU A 705 -86.05 2.23 0.50
C LEU A 705 -87.03 1.22 1.10
N ASP A 706 -86.88 0.87 2.39
CA ASP A 706 -87.81 -0.03 3.07
C ASP A 706 -89.16 0.63 3.41
N ASN A 707 -89.24 1.96 3.48
CA ASN A 707 -90.49 2.68 3.56
C ASN A 707 -91.20 2.77 2.20
N ILE A 708 -90.47 2.98 1.09
CA ILE A 708 -91.03 2.88 -0.27
C ILE A 708 -91.66 1.49 -0.49
N LYS A 709 -90.94 0.41 -0.18
CA LYS A 709 -91.47 -0.98 -0.24
C LYS A 709 -92.70 -1.25 0.65
N LYS A 710 -93.03 -0.39 1.63
CA LYS A 710 -94.28 -0.47 2.41
C LYS A 710 -95.41 0.25 1.68
N VAL A 711 -95.14 1.46 1.17
CA VAL A 711 -96.09 2.23 0.36
C VAL A 711 -96.48 1.45 -0.89
N ASP A 712 -95.53 0.83 -1.60
CA ASP A 712 -95.80 -0.02 -2.76
C ASP A 712 -96.82 -1.13 -2.41
N LYS A 713 -96.60 -1.83 -1.28
CA LYS A 713 -97.49 -2.88 -0.75
C LYS A 713 -98.83 -2.36 -0.20
N GLU A 714 -98.97 -1.06 0.03
CA GLU A 714 -100.23 -0.43 0.42
C GLU A 714 -101.00 0.01 -0.83
N CYS A 715 -100.31 0.53 -1.85
CA CYS A 715 -100.86 0.71 -3.19
C CYS A 715 -101.38 -0.61 -3.77
N ASP A 716 -100.60 -1.70 -3.74
CA ASP A 716 -101.01 -3.04 -4.21
C ASP A 716 -102.33 -3.50 -3.54
N LYS A 717 -102.45 -3.33 -2.22
CA LYS A 717 -103.67 -3.67 -1.46
C LYS A 717 -104.86 -2.80 -1.87
N LEU A 718 -104.65 -1.50 -2.03
CA LEU A 718 -105.71 -0.56 -2.41
C LEU A 718 -106.20 -0.79 -3.84
N VAL A 719 -105.32 -1.19 -4.76
CA VAL A 719 -105.71 -1.67 -6.10
C VAL A 719 -106.56 -2.93 -6.00
N ILE A 720 -106.10 -3.95 -5.26
CA ILE A 720 -106.88 -5.18 -5.06
C ILE A 720 -108.25 -4.90 -4.41
N GLU A 721 -108.33 -4.00 -3.42
CA GLU A 721 -109.60 -3.61 -2.79
C GLU A 721 -110.51 -2.81 -3.75
N LEU A 722 -109.93 -1.99 -4.63
CA LEU A 722 -110.66 -1.27 -5.68
C LEU A 722 -111.24 -2.24 -6.73
N ASP A 723 -110.46 -3.24 -7.15
CA ASP A 723 -110.91 -4.29 -8.08
C ASP A 723 -112.09 -5.07 -7.48
N HIS A 724 -111.96 -5.54 -6.22
CA HIS A 724 -113.05 -6.22 -5.51
C HIS A 724 -114.31 -5.34 -5.38
N LYS A 725 -114.16 -4.03 -5.13
CA LYS A 725 -115.31 -3.09 -5.12
C LYS A 725 -115.92 -2.90 -6.51
N THR A 726 -115.11 -2.92 -7.56
CA THR A 726 -115.56 -2.80 -8.96
C THR A 726 -116.33 -4.05 -9.39
N GLU A 727 -115.84 -5.26 -9.07
CA GLU A 727 -116.56 -6.52 -9.29
C GLU A 727 -117.90 -6.55 -8.54
N ASN A 728 -117.93 -6.18 -7.26
CA ASN A 728 -119.16 -6.11 -6.47
C ASN A 728 -120.14 -5.06 -7.04
N THR A 729 -119.65 -3.93 -7.53
CA THR A 729 -120.48 -2.90 -8.19
C THR A 729 -121.08 -3.45 -9.49
N CYS A 730 -120.29 -4.17 -10.29
CA CYS A 730 -120.77 -4.83 -11.51
C CYS A 730 -121.87 -5.88 -11.23
N MET A 731 -121.70 -6.71 -10.18
CA MET A 731 -122.73 -7.66 -9.74
C MET A 731 -124.01 -6.95 -9.25
N LEU A 732 -123.88 -5.84 -8.52
CA LEU A 732 -125.01 -5.03 -8.07
C LEU A 732 -125.71 -4.35 -9.26
N GLU A 733 -124.98 -3.83 -10.24
CA GLU A 733 -125.54 -3.33 -11.49
C GLU A 733 -126.29 -4.41 -12.27
N GLN A 734 -125.75 -5.63 -12.38
CA GLN A 734 -126.42 -6.75 -13.04
C GLN A 734 -127.72 -7.13 -12.33
N LYS A 735 -127.72 -7.08 -10.98
CA LYS A 735 -128.90 -7.30 -10.15
C LYS A 735 -129.94 -6.18 -10.28
N ILE A 736 -129.51 -4.92 -10.39
CA ILE A 736 -130.39 -3.77 -10.68
C ILE A 736 -130.98 -3.91 -12.09
N LYS A 737 -130.20 -4.34 -13.09
CA LYS A 737 -130.66 -4.58 -14.46
C LYS A 737 -131.70 -5.73 -14.52
N SER A 738 -131.52 -6.82 -13.76
CA SER A 738 -132.51 -7.90 -13.70
C SER A 738 -133.77 -7.54 -12.89
N GLN A 739 -133.63 -6.79 -11.79
CA GLN A 739 -134.77 -6.23 -11.07
C GLN A 739 -135.55 -5.21 -11.91
N LYS A 740 -134.85 -4.38 -12.70
CA LYS A 740 -135.48 -3.46 -13.65
C LYS A 740 -136.23 -4.23 -14.74
N TYR A 741 -135.68 -5.31 -15.29
CA TYR A 741 -136.41 -6.14 -16.25
C TYR A 741 -137.71 -6.74 -15.69
N GLU A 742 -137.73 -7.17 -14.42
CA GLU A 742 -138.97 -7.61 -13.76
C GLU A 742 -139.93 -6.44 -13.45
N ILE A 743 -139.42 -5.24 -13.15
CA ILE A 743 -140.25 -4.02 -13.07
C ILE A 743 -140.85 -3.70 -14.43
N ASP A 744 -140.06 -3.62 -15.50
CA ASP A 744 -140.51 -3.37 -16.87
C ASP A 744 -141.57 -4.41 -17.30
N LYS A 745 -141.41 -5.68 -16.90
CA LYS A 745 -142.37 -6.77 -17.13
C LYS A 745 -143.69 -6.58 -16.36
N LEU A 746 -143.64 -6.22 -15.08
CA LEU A 746 -144.83 -5.88 -14.28
C LEU A 746 -145.50 -4.58 -14.77
N GLU A 747 -144.72 -3.59 -15.22
CA GLU A 747 -145.24 -2.38 -15.88
C GLU A 747 -145.89 -2.69 -17.22
N ASN A 748 -145.44 -3.71 -17.94
CA ASN A 748 -146.10 -4.23 -19.14
C ASN A 748 -147.42 -4.96 -18.81
N GLU A 749 -147.50 -5.77 -17.76
CA GLU A 749 -148.77 -6.36 -17.29
C GLU A 749 -149.76 -5.28 -16.83
N ILE A 750 -149.29 -4.29 -16.07
CA ILE A 750 -150.05 -3.09 -15.68
C ILE A 750 -150.47 -2.29 -16.93
N SER A 751 -149.61 -2.20 -17.94
CA SER A 751 -149.92 -1.52 -19.21
C SER A 751 -150.94 -2.29 -20.04
N ASP A 752 -150.97 -3.62 -20.00
CA ASP A 752 -151.99 -4.43 -20.66
C ASP A 752 -153.34 -4.40 -19.94
N LEU A 753 -153.35 -4.26 -18.61
CA LEU A 753 -154.55 -3.94 -17.84
C LEU A 753 -155.05 -2.52 -18.15
N LYS A 754 -154.15 -1.52 -18.30
CA LYS A 754 -154.49 -0.16 -18.77
C LYS A 754 -154.92 -0.13 -20.24
N ARG A 755 -154.36 -0.97 -21.11
CA ARG A 755 -154.67 -1.06 -22.55
C ARG A 755 -156.08 -1.59 -22.80
N LYS A 756 -156.62 -2.40 -21.89
CA LYS A 756 -158.04 -2.81 -21.86
C LYS A 756 -158.99 -1.70 -21.41
N LEU A 757 -158.49 -0.65 -20.75
CA LEU A 757 -159.28 0.48 -20.23
C LEU A 757 -159.28 1.70 -21.17
N ASN A 758 -158.19 1.94 -21.89
CA ASN A 758 -157.90 3.27 -22.46
C ASN A 758 -157.93 3.35 -24.00
N VAL A 759 -158.87 2.63 -24.65
CA VAL A 759 -159.09 2.65 -26.12
C VAL A 759 -159.83 3.92 -26.57
N ASN A 760 -159.44 5.10 -26.06
CA ASN A 760 -160.11 6.36 -26.41
C ASN A 760 -159.19 7.60 -26.29
N LYS A 761 -158.87 8.18 -27.46
CA LYS A 761 -158.30 9.52 -27.74
C LYS A 761 -156.76 9.71 -27.66
N VAL A 762 -156.32 10.62 -28.55
CA VAL A 762 -155.00 11.26 -28.71
C VAL A 762 -153.86 10.37 -29.22
N SER A 763 -153.57 10.48 -30.52
CA SER A 763 -152.46 9.78 -31.21
C SER A 763 -151.70 10.63 -32.23
N GLU A 764 -151.64 11.95 -32.06
CA GLU A 764 -150.92 12.87 -32.98
C GLU A 764 -149.70 13.55 -32.35
N HIS A 765 -149.64 13.71 -31.03
CA HIS A 765 -148.60 14.52 -30.37
C HIS A 765 -147.20 13.85 -30.30
N LYS A 766 -147.07 12.55 -30.61
CA LYS A 766 -145.86 11.76 -30.34
C LYS A 766 -144.76 11.83 -31.41
N LEU A 767 -145.04 12.38 -32.59
CA LEU A 767 -144.06 12.37 -33.70
C LEU A 767 -142.95 13.42 -33.51
N ALA A 768 -143.27 14.60 -32.99
CA ALA A 768 -142.29 15.69 -32.79
C ALA A 768 -141.24 15.38 -31.70
N ASP A 769 -141.65 14.70 -30.62
CA ASP A 769 -140.77 14.35 -29.50
C ASP A 769 -139.68 13.35 -29.93
N HIS A 770 -139.99 12.42 -30.83
CA HIS A 770 -139.01 11.46 -31.36
C HIS A 770 -138.01 12.12 -32.32
N GLU A 771 -138.44 13.08 -33.14
CA GLU A 771 -137.55 13.78 -34.07
C GLU A 771 -136.54 14.69 -33.36
N THR A 772 -136.97 15.39 -32.30
CA THR A 772 -136.05 16.17 -31.44
C THR A 772 -135.06 15.28 -30.68
N GLN A 773 -135.50 14.11 -30.19
CA GLN A 773 -134.63 13.15 -29.48
C GLN A 773 -133.57 12.52 -30.41
N ILE A 774 -133.90 12.22 -31.67
CA ILE A 774 -132.94 11.72 -32.66
C ILE A 774 -131.84 12.76 -32.93
N ASN A 775 -132.22 14.05 -33.07
CA ASN A 775 -131.26 15.12 -33.30
C ASN A 775 -130.30 15.32 -32.11
N PHE A 776 -130.77 15.19 -30.87
CA PHE A 776 -129.91 15.21 -29.68
C PHE A 776 -128.89 14.06 -29.69
N LEU A 777 -129.35 12.82 -29.95
CA LEU A 777 -128.48 11.64 -29.98
C LEU A 777 -127.41 11.72 -31.09
N ASN A 778 -127.77 12.26 -32.27
CA ASN A 778 -126.82 12.49 -33.36
C ASN A 778 -125.74 13.51 -32.98
N GLY A 779 -126.10 14.59 -32.26
CA GLY A 779 -125.13 15.57 -31.75
C GLY A 779 -124.17 14.95 -30.72
N GLU A 780 -124.69 14.10 -29.82
CA GLU A 780 -123.86 13.42 -28.81
C GLU A 780 -122.93 12.38 -29.44
N ILE A 781 -123.37 11.65 -30.48
CA ILE A 781 -122.50 10.77 -31.27
C ILE A 781 -121.37 11.57 -31.94
N GLN A 782 -121.65 12.72 -32.55
CA GLN A 782 -120.61 13.58 -33.13
C GLN A 782 -119.61 14.09 -32.08
N ARG A 783 -120.10 14.45 -30.88
CA ARG A 783 -119.26 14.87 -29.74
C ARG A 783 -118.32 13.76 -29.30
N LEU A 784 -118.81 12.52 -29.20
CA LEU A 784 -118.03 11.34 -28.81
C LEU A 784 -117.02 10.94 -29.89
N THR A 785 -117.39 10.96 -31.17
CA THR A 785 -116.45 10.70 -32.28
C THR A 785 -115.29 11.71 -32.27
N LYS A 786 -115.57 13.01 -32.10
CA LYS A 786 -114.53 14.03 -32.00
C LYS A 786 -113.59 13.82 -30.80
N GLN A 787 -114.11 13.32 -29.67
CA GLN A 787 -113.27 12.95 -28.52
C GLN A 787 -112.41 11.71 -28.80
N LEU A 788 -112.94 10.71 -29.50
CA LEU A 788 -112.20 9.53 -29.94
C LEU A 788 -111.08 9.91 -30.92
N ASP A 789 -111.36 10.74 -31.92
CA ASP A 789 -110.35 11.24 -32.87
C ASP A 789 -109.21 11.99 -32.16
N THR A 790 -109.56 12.81 -31.15
CA THR A 790 -108.59 13.53 -30.32
C THR A 790 -107.69 12.56 -29.54
N ALA A 791 -108.29 11.55 -28.90
CA ALA A 791 -107.55 10.52 -28.16
C ALA A 791 -106.67 9.63 -29.08
N ILE A 792 -107.10 9.36 -30.31
CA ILE A 792 -106.30 8.65 -31.32
C ILE A 792 -105.07 9.49 -31.74
N MET A 793 -105.26 10.79 -31.95
CA MET A 793 -104.16 11.71 -32.28
C MET A 793 -103.16 11.85 -31.12
N GLU A 794 -103.63 11.92 -29.88
CA GLU A 794 -102.78 11.92 -28.68
C GLU A 794 -102.02 10.59 -28.52
N ASN A 795 -102.70 9.45 -28.67
CA ASN A 795 -102.07 8.13 -28.61
C ASN A 795 -100.97 7.98 -29.69
N LYS A 796 -101.22 8.47 -30.90
CA LYS A 796 -100.22 8.51 -31.98
C LYS A 796 -99.04 9.43 -31.65
N HIS A 797 -99.27 10.57 -31.01
CA HIS A 797 -98.19 11.43 -30.52
C HIS A 797 -97.35 10.73 -29.46
N LEU A 798 -97.97 10.06 -28.48
CA LEU A 798 -97.29 9.30 -27.45
C LEU A 798 -96.49 8.13 -28.03
N GLN A 799 -97.03 7.42 -29.03
CA GLN A 799 -96.29 6.37 -29.76
C GLN A 799 -95.04 6.92 -30.48
N ASN A 800 -95.15 8.07 -31.15
CA ASN A 800 -94.00 8.72 -31.78
C ASN A 800 -92.93 9.11 -30.75
N SER A 801 -93.32 9.81 -29.68
CA SER A 801 -92.38 10.23 -28.62
C SER A 801 -91.76 9.03 -27.88
N LEU A 802 -92.47 7.91 -27.76
CA LEU A 802 -91.93 6.65 -27.26
C LEU A 802 -90.91 6.04 -28.24
N ALA A 803 -91.16 6.12 -29.56
CA ALA A 803 -90.21 5.67 -30.58
C ALA A 803 -88.93 6.51 -30.58
N ASP A 804 -89.05 7.84 -30.48
CA ASP A 804 -87.92 8.78 -30.38
C ASP A 804 -87.08 8.51 -29.13
N ALA A 805 -87.72 8.35 -27.96
CA ALA A 805 -87.05 8.00 -26.71
C ALA A 805 -86.32 6.65 -26.79
N ASN A 806 -86.91 5.65 -27.46
CA ASN A 806 -86.25 4.38 -27.73
C ASN A 806 -85.09 4.50 -28.74
N GLY A 807 -85.15 5.45 -29.67
CA GLY A 807 -84.06 5.81 -30.58
C GLY A 807 -82.87 6.40 -29.80
N ALA A 808 -83.12 7.42 -28.98
CA ALA A 808 -82.12 8.04 -28.12
C ALA A 808 -81.49 7.02 -27.14
N LEU A 809 -82.29 6.14 -26.53
CA LEU A 809 -81.79 5.10 -25.62
C LEU A 809 -80.86 4.09 -26.34
N LYS A 810 -81.13 3.76 -27.61
CA LYS A 810 -80.23 2.92 -28.43
C LYS A 810 -78.93 3.64 -28.76
N LEU A 811 -78.97 4.92 -29.12
CA LEU A 811 -77.78 5.72 -29.40
C LEU A 811 -76.90 5.87 -28.16
N ASN A 812 -77.46 6.29 -27.03
CA ASN A 812 -76.76 6.41 -25.75
C ASN A 812 -76.11 5.08 -25.31
N LYS A 813 -76.75 3.93 -25.60
CA LYS A 813 -76.17 2.61 -25.34
C LYS A 813 -74.96 2.30 -26.24
N ILE A 814 -75.03 2.66 -27.53
CA ILE A 814 -73.90 2.51 -28.46
C ILE A 814 -72.73 3.40 -28.04
N GLU A 815 -72.98 4.61 -27.57
CA GLU A 815 -71.94 5.52 -27.06
C GLU A 815 -71.35 5.02 -25.74
N TYR A 816 -72.17 4.55 -24.80
CA TYR A 816 -71.69 3.89 -23.58
C TYR A 816 -70.79 2.68 -23.89
N ASP A 817 -71.17 1.82 -24.84
CA ASP A 817 -70.35 0.66 -25.25
C ASP A 817 -69.09 1.06 -26.06
N LYS A 818 -68.98 2.30 -26.58
CA LYS A 818 -67.72 2.87 -27.10
C LYS A 818 -66.83 3.35 -25.95
N SER A 819 -67.32 4.25 -25.10
CA SER A 819 -66.54 4.81 -23.99
C SER A 819 -66.08 3.75 -22.99
N ARG A 820 -66.85 2.67 -22.82
CA ARG A 820 -66.41 1.48 -22.08
C ARG A 820 -65.18 0.82 -22.70
N LYS A 821 -65.16 0.62 -24.03
CA LYS A 821 -64.00 0.04 -24.75
C LYS A 821 -62.79 0.96 -24.71
N GLU A 822 -63.00 2.27 -24.81
CA GLU A 822 -61.95 3.28 -24.64
C GLU A 822 -61.33 3.18 -23.23
N VAL A 823 -62.14 3.10 -22.17
CA VAL A 823 -61.68 2.88 -20.80
C VAL A 823 -60.93 1.55 -20.63
N ASP A 824 -61.42 0.45 -21.24
CA ASP A 824 -60.72 -0.84 -21.18
C ASP A 824 -59.40 -0.85 -22.00
N THR A 825 -59.30 -0.04 -23.06
CA THR A 825 -58.04 0.18 -23.82
C THR A 825 -57.05 1.03 -23.02
N LEU A 826 -57.51 2.12 -22.40
CA LEU A 826 -56.69 2.95 -21.50
C LEU A 826 -56.19 2.16 -20.29
N ARG A 827 -56.98 1.21 -19.76
CA ARG A 827 -56.54 0.26 -18.71
C ARG A 827 -55.41 -0.64 -19.18
N GLN A 828 -55.46 -1.17 -20.40
CA GLN A 828 -54.39 -1.99 -20.97
C GLN A 828 -53.10 -1.18 -21.20
N GLN A 829 -53.23 0.06 -21.70
CA GLN A 829 -52.10 0.99 -21.83
C GLN A 829 -51.48 1.32 -20.46
N LEU A 830 -52.30 1.61 -19.44
CA LEU A 830 -51.83 1.85 -18.07
C LEU A 830 -51.11 0.61 -17.49
N GLN A 831 -51.60 -0.60 -17.75
CA GLN A 831 -50.93 -1.83 -17.34
C GLN A 831 -49.56 -2.00 -18.04
N HIS A 832 -49.45 -1.65 -19.32
CA HIS A 832 -48.16 -1.64 -20.02
C HIS A 832 -47.21 -0.57 -19.45
N TYR A 833 -47.68 0.64 -19.12
CA TYR A 833 -46.85 1.66 -18.48
C TYR A 833 -46.38 1.23 -17.09
N VAL A 834 -47.24 0.59 -16.28
CA VAL A 834 -46.84 0.03 -14.96
C VAL A 834 -45.83 -1.10 -15.11
N ALA A 835 -45.94 -1.94 -16.15
CA ALA A 835 -44.95 -2.99 -16.43
C ALA A 835 -43.59 -2.41 -16.85
N GLU A 836 -43.60 -1.37 -17.70
CA GLU A 836 -42.35 -0.72 -18.15
C GLU A 836 -41.70 0.11 -17.04
N ILE A 837 -42.48 0.76 -16.18
CA ILE A 837 -41.98 1.42 -14.96
C ILE A 837 -41.25 0.40 -14.08
N ARG A 838 -41.83 -0.78 -13.83
CA ARG A 838 -41.16 -1.84 -13.06
C ARG A 838 -39.87 -2.33 -13.72
N ARG A 839 -39.87 -2.50 -15.04
CA ARG A 839 -38.67 -2.88 -15.79
C ARG A 839 -37.56 -1.82 -15.67
N ILE A 840 -37.92 -0.54 -15.58
CA ILE A 840 -37.01 0.57 -15.34
C ILE A 840 -36.56 0.61 -13.86
N GLU A 841 -37.45 0.35 -12.89
CA GLU A 841 -37.12 0.24 -11.46
C GLU A 841 -36.14 -0.93 -11.19
N GLU A 842 -36.37 -2.09 -11.81
CA GLU A 842 -35.47 -3.26 -11.76
C GLU A 842 -34.09 -2.93 -12.36
N LEU A 843 -34.05 -2.26 -13.52
CA LEU A 843 -32.81 -1.87 -14.18
C LEU A 843 -32.06 -0.76 -13.42
N LEU A 844 -32.78 0.18 -12.79
CA LEU A 844 -32.19 1.17 -11.89
C LEU A 844 -31.62 0.51 -10.64
N SER A 845 -32.33 -0.43 -10.01
CA SER A 845 -31.83 -1.19 -8.86
C SER A 845 -30.59 -2.01 -9.23
N GLN A 846 -30.51 -2.56 -10.44
CA GLN A 846 -29.29 -3.21 -10.93
C GLN A 846 -28.13 -2.20 -11.09
N LYS A 847 -28.38 -1.00 -11.64
CA LYS A 847 -27.35 0.06 -11.74
C LYS A 847 -26.93 0.66 -10.40
N GLU A 848 -27.81 0.65 -9.40
CA GLU A 848 -27.45 1.00 -8.02
C GLU A 848 -26.56 -0.08 -7.37
N ALA A 849 -26.80 -1.36 -7.65
CA ALA A 849 -25.93 -2.46 -7.23
C ALA A 849 -24.55 -2.40 -7.91
N GLU A 850 -24.49 -2.29 -9.25
CA GLU A 850 -23.22 -2.10 -9.99
C GLU A 850 -22.43 -0.88 -9.48
N ARG A 851 -23.12 0.20 -9.09
CA ARG A 851 -22.51 1.37 -8.47
C ARG A 851 -21.99 1.10 -7.06
N ALA A 852 -22.65 0.27 -6.27
CA ALA A 852 -22.16 -0.15 -4.96
C ALA A 852 -20.89 -1.02 -5.09
N ASP A 853 -20.90 -1.99 -6.00
CA ASP A 853 -19.77 -2.88 -6.28
C ASP A 853 -18.54 -2.06 -6.76
N MET A 854 -18.75 -1.09 -7.67
CA MET A 854 -17.69 -0.17 -8.08
C MET A 854 -17.15 0.68 -6.92
N LEU A 855 -18.00 1.13 -5.99
CA LEU A 855 -17.55 1.87 -4.80
C LEU A 855 -16.76 0.99 -3.83
N GLU A 856 -17.11 -0.29 -3.68
CA GLU A 856 -16.33 -1.26 -2.91
C GLU A 856 -14.97 -1.54 -3.58
N HIS A 857 -14.92 -1.66 -4.91
CA HIS A 857 -13.66 -1.75 -5.65
C HIS A 857 -12.79 -0.50 -5.49
N PHE A 858 -13.37 0.71 -5.55
CA PHE A 858 -12.65 1.96 -5.26
C PHE A 858 -12.13 2.02 -3.81
N ALA A 859 -12.91 1.52 -2.83
CA ALA A 859 -12.46 1.43 -1.44
C ALA A 859 -11.29 0.43 -1.29
N SER A 860 -11.39 -0.75 -1.89
CA SER A 860 -10.32 -1.76 -1.90
C SER A 860 -9.03 -1.24 -2.54
N LEU A 861 -9.13 -0.61 -3.72
CA LEU A 861 -7.99 0.01 -4.41
C LEU A 861 -7.40 1.18 -3.61
N SER A 862 -8.21 1.93 -2.86
CA SER A 862 -7.73 2.99 -1.97
C SER A 862 -6.97 2.41 -0.76
N VAL A 863 -7.40 1.26 -0.22
CA VAL A 863 -6.66 0.56 0.83
C VAL A 863 -5.35 -0.02 0.30
N GLU A 864 -5.36 -0.63 -0.90
CA GLU A 864 -4.15 -1.12 -1.56
C GLU A 864 -3.17 0.02 -1.87
N ALA A 865 -3.64 1.15 -2.40
CA ALA A 865 -2.82 2.34 -2.64
C ALA A 865 -2.19 2.88 -1.34
N ASN A 866 -2.95 2.94 -0.23
CA ASN A 866 -2.39 3.30 1.08
C ASN A 866 -1.32 2.31 1.56
N ILE A 867 -1.48 1.00 1.32
CA ILE A 867 -0.47 -0.01 1.66
C ILE A 867 0.79 0.15 0.80
N LEU A 868 0.64 0.43 -0.50
CA LEU A 868 1.74 0.71 -1.41
C LEU A 868 2.46 2.03 -1.05
N GLU A 869 1.75 3.07 -0.64
CA GLU A 869 2.34 4.33 -0.18
C GLU A 869 3.11 4.14 1.13
N ASN A 870 2.56 3.41 2.11
CA ASN A 870 3.24 3.13 3.38
C ASN A 870 4.47 2.23 3.19
N THR A 871 4.39 1.22 2.31
CA THR A 871 5.56 0.38 1.99
C THR A 871 6.61 1.15 1.19
N ASN A 872 6.22 2.05 0.28
CA ASN A 872 7.16 2.94 -0.39
C ASN A 872 7.85 3.90 0.60
N HIS A 873 7.12 4.55 1.51
CA HIS A 873 7.72 5.36 2.58
C HIS A 873 8.70 4.55 3.45
N SER A 874 8.40 3.28 3.75
CA SER A 874 9.32 2.40 4.46
C SER A 874 10.58 2.07 3.65
N LEU A 875 10.44 1.84 2.34
CA LEU A 875 11.56 1.58 1.42
C LEU A 875 12.41 2.84 1.17
N GLU A 876 11.80 4.02 1.11
CA GLU A 876 12.50 5.31 1.06
C GLU A 876 13.27 5.57 2.36
N SER A 877 12.68 5.26 3.52
CA SER A 877 13.37 5.34 4.81
C SER A 877 14.55 4.36 4.91
N GLU A 878 14.42 3.12 4.41
CA GLU A 878 15.56 2.20 4.34
C GLU A 878 16.60 2.70 3.32
N SER A 879 16.19 3.14 2.14
CA SER A 879 17.07 3.68 1.08
C SER A 879 17.87 4.89 1.58
N ALA A 880 17.23 5.83 2.28
CA ALA A 880 17.89 6.94 2.95
C ALA A 880 18.90 6.46 4.00
N SER A 881 18.54 5.47 4.83
CA SER A 881 19.45 4.85 5.80
C SER A 881 20.66 4.18 5.12
N LYS A 882 20.47 3.41 4.04
CA LYS A 882 21.58 2.82 3.26
C LYS A 882 22.43 3.89 2.60
N THR A 883 21.82 4.97 2.11
CA THR A 883 22.51 6.12 1.49
C THR A 883 23.41 6.81 2.52
N VAL A 884 22.94 7.03 3.74
CA VAL A 884 23.76 7.57 4.85
C VAL A 884 24.89 6.61 5.24
N GLN A 885 24.64 5.29 5.28
CA GLN A 885 25.68 4.27 5.53
C GLN A 885 26.75 4.25 4.42
N LEU A 886 26.33 4.37 3.15
CA LEU A 886 27.22 4.52 2.00
C LEU A 886 28.03 5.81 2.08
N GLN A 887 27.40 6.95 2.31
CA GLN A 887 28.06 8.25 2.42
C GLN A 887 29.10 8.26 3.57
N THR A 888 28.75 7.67 4.72
CA THR A 888 29.68 7.49 5.85
C THR A 888 30.87 6.60 5.46
N SER A 889 30.62 5.54 4.68
CA SER A 889 31.68 4.66 4.17
C SER A 889 32.58 5.37 3.15
N THR A 890 32.01 6.18 2.25
CA THR A 890 32.75 7.02 1.29
C THR A 890 33.61 8.06 2.02
N SER A 891 33.09 8.75 3.03
CA SER A 891 33.89 9.68 3.84
C SER A 891 34.99 8.98 4.64
N ARG A 892 34.78 7.71 5.05
CA ARG A 892 35.83 6.87 5.66
C ARG A 892 36.90 6.48 4.63
N ILE A 893 36.52 6.14 3.40
CA ILE A 893 37.45 5.86 2.30
C ILE A 893 38.28 7.10 1.97
N GLN A 894 37.65 8.26 1.77
CA GLN A 894 38.34 9.54 1.53
C GLN A 894 39.32 9.90 2.65
N ASN A 895 38.99 9.61 3.92
CA ASN A 895 39.90 9.79 5.05
C ASN A 895 41.08 8.79 5.06
N LEU A 896 40.96 7.63 4.41
CA LEU A 896 42.04 6.66 4.25
C LEU A 896 42.89 6.99 3.02
N GLU A 897 42.29 7.45 1.92
CA GLU A 897 42.95 7.96 0.71
C GLU A 897 43.80 9.20 1.03
N ALA A 898 43.27 10.17 1.78
CA ALA A 898 44.03 11.32 2.26
C ALA A 898 45.22 10.91 3.15
N LYS A 899 45.03 9.89 4.01
CA LYS A 899 46.12 9.33 4.84
C LYS A 899 47.13 8.52 4.03
N LEU A 900 46.76 7.98 2.86
CA LEU A 900 47.67 7.35 1.92
C LEU A 900 48.49 8.41 1.17
N MET A 901 47.87 9.48 0.66
CA MET A 901 48.55 10.63 0.07
C MET A 901 49.57 11.28 1.05
N ASP A 902 49.21 11.45 2.33
CA ASP A 902 50.14 11.89 3.38
C ASP A 902 51.33 10.93 3.59
N LYS A 903 51.17 9.64 3.26
CA LYS A 903 52.26 8.64 3.32
C LYS A 903 53.06 8.57 2.04
N GLU A 904 52.44 8.69 0.87
CA GLU A 904 53.13 8.75 -0.42
C GLU A 904 53.99 10.01 -0.52
N THR A 905 53.49 11.18 -0.13
CA THR A 905 54.29 12.42 -0.05
C THR A 905 55.43 12.33 0.97
N MET A 906 55.22 11.65 2.12
CA MET A 906 56.32 11.32 3.05
C MET A 906 57.37 10.39 2.41
N VAL A 907 56.94 9.42 1.60
CA VAL A 907 57.83 8.49 0.89
C VAL A 907 58.57 9.19 -0.26
N GLU A 908 57.93 10.06 -1.02
CA GLU A 908 58.59 10.90 -2.05
C GLU A 908 59.62 11.85 -1.43
N ALA A 909 59.31 12.45 -0.27
CA ALA A 909 60.26 13.28 0.46
C ALA A 909 61.47 12.46 0.96
N GLN A 910 61.26 11.21 1.39
CA GLN A 910 62.34 10.29 1.76
C GLN A 910 63.14 9.83 0.52
N ALA A 911 62.48 9.47 -0.58
CA ALA A 911 63.13 9.08 -1.83
C ALA A 911 63.96 10.23 -2.43
N SER A 912 63.44 11.46 -2.40
CA SER A 912 64.16 12.68 -2.79
C SER A 912 65.39 12.93 -1.90
N ARG A 913 65.28 12.67 -0.59
CA ARG A 913 66.41 12.77 0.36
C ARG A 913 67.46 11.68 0.12
N ILE A 914 67.03 10.46 -0.21
CA ILE A 914 67.92 9.36 -0.61
C ILE A 914 68.63 9.72 -1.91
N ALA A 915 67.92 10.21 -2.93
CA ALA A 915 68.52 10.65 -4.20
C ALA A 915 69.54 11.78 -3.99
N ALA A 916 69.24 12.78 -3.14
CA ALA A 916 70.18 13.84 -2.79
C ALA A 916 71.42 13.31 -2.04
N MET A 917 71.26 12.32 -1.16
CA MET A 917 72.38 11.61 -0.53
C MET A 917 73.19 10.82 -1.55
N GLN A 918 72.54 10.13 -2.49
CA GLN A 918 73.18 9.37 -3.57
C GLN A 918 74.01 10.30 -4.47
N CYS A 919 73.48 11.46 -4.87
CA CYS A 919 74.22 12.47 -5.61
C CYS A 919 75.44 13.00 -4.83
N LYS A 920 75.32 13.17 -3.51
CA LYS A 920 76.46 13.58 -2.66
C LYS A 920 77.50 12.47 -2.51
N ILE A 921 77.09 11.21 -2.40
CA ILE A 921 77.99 10.04 -2.43
C ILE A 921 78.73 10.00 -3.76
N ASN A 922 78.03 10.09 -4.90
CA ASN A 922 78.64 10.12 -6.22
C ASN A 922 79.62 11.30 -6.40
N SER A 923 79.36 12.47 -5.81
CA SER A 923 80.30 13.61 -5.79
C SER A 923 81.58 13.26 -5.02
N LEU A 924 81.43 12.73 -3.80
CA LEU A 924 82.56 12.31 -2.97
C LEU A 924 83.35 11.15 -3.59
N GLU A 925 82.69 10.20 -4.26
CA GLU A 925 83.36 9.15 -5.05
C GLU A 925 84.16 9.71 -6.21
N ASN A 926 83.68 10.77 -6.88
CA ASN A 926 84.40 11.41 -7.96
C ASN A 926 85.54 12.31 -7.45
N GLU A 927 85.38 12.98 -6.31
CA GLU A 927 86.47 13.65 -5.59
C GLU A 927 87.56 12.64 -5.18
N VAL A 928 87.18 11.48 -4.64
CA VAL A 928 88.11 10.38 -4.31
C VAL A 928 88.79 9.82 -5.56
N LYS A 929 88.09 9.69 -6.70
CA LYS A 929 88.72 9.30 -7.98
C LYS A 929 89.74 10.33 -8.42
N LEU A 930 89.39 11.62 -8.45
CA LEU A 930 90.31 12.70 -8.84
C LEU A 930 91.53 12.75 -7.91
N ILE A 931 91.35 12.64 -6.59
CA ILE A 931 92.46 12.54 -5.63
C ILE A 931 93.30 11.27 -5.87
N SER A 932 92.68 10.15 -6.29
CA SER A 932 93.43 8.94 -6.66
C SER A 932 94.18 9.08 -7.99
N GLU A 933 93.64 9.81 -8.96
CA GLU A 933 94.28 10.12 -10.24
C GLU A 933 95.46 11.07 -10.02
N GLU A 934 95.26 12.19 -9.29
CA GLU A 934 96.33 13.07 -8.81
C GLU A 934 97.40 12.29 -8.04
N LYS A 935 97.01 11.38 -7.15
CA LYS A 935 97.95 10.49 -6.45
C LYS A 935 98.74 9.63 -7.44
N THR A 936 98.10 9.00 -8.43
CA THR A 936 98.86 8.21 -9.43
C THR A 936 99.77 9.06 -10.29
N ILE A 937 99.40 10.31 -10.61
CA ILE A 937 100.25 11.26 -11.32
C ILE A 937 101.42 11.70 -10.43
N LEU A 938 101.21 11.89 -9.13
CA LEU A 938 102.28 12.15 -8.16
C LEU A 938 103.18 10.92 -7.95
N GLU A 939 102.64 9.70 -7.93
CA GLU A 939 103.42 8.45 -7.89
C GLU A 939 104.23 8.25 -9.18
N GLN A 940 103.67 8.60 -10.35
CA GLN A 940 104.39 8.63 -11.63
C GLN A 940 105.48 9.71 -11.65
N ASN A 941 105.20 10.92 -11.15
CA ASN A 941 106.17 12.00 -11.03
C ASN A 941 107.29 11.64 -10.03
N VAL A 942 106.98 10.97 -8.92
CA VAL A 942 107.97 10.41 -7.99
C VAL A 942 108.75 9.27 -8.64
N SER A 943 108.14 8.46 -9.51
CA SER A 943 108.84 7.43 -10.28
C SER A 943 109.77 8.04 -11.35
N TYR A 944 109.33 9.12 -12.01
CA TYR A 944 110.13 9.89 -12.96
C TYR A 944 111.27 10.63 -12.26
N LEU A 945 111.03 11.24 -11.10
CA LEU A 945 112.08 11.83 -10.25
C LEU A 945 113.02 10.75 -9.69
N LYS A 946 112.55 9.53 -9.37
CA LYS A 946 113.43 8.40 -9.03
C LYS A 946 114.26 7.95 -10.23
N GLN A 947 113.72 7.91 -11.44
CA GLN A 947 114.50 7.69 -12.66
C GLN A 947 115.50 8.82 -12.89
N MET A 948 115.11 10.08 -12.73
CA MET A 948 116.00 11.23 -12.85
C MET A 948 117.10 11.23 -11.77
N CYS A 949 116.80 10.83 -10.54
CA CYS A 949 117.79 10.61 -9.48
C CYS A 949 118.69 9.41 -9.77
N SER A 950 118.18 8.33 -10.38
CA SER A 950 118.98 7.20 -10.84
C SER A 950 119.89 7.58 -12.01
N ASN A 951 119.41 8.45 -12.90
CA ASN A 951 120.18 9.02 -14.01
C ASN A 951 121.26 9.96 -13.46
N LEU A 952 120.92 10.88 -12.54
CA LEU A 952 121.87 11.74 -11.83
C LEU A 952 122.88 10.93 -11.00
N GLN A 953 122.48 9.78 -10.42
CA GLN A 953 123.41 8.85 -9.79
C GLN A 953 124.35 8.19 -10.82
N SER A 954 123.87 7.86 -12.02
CA SER A 954 124.72 7.36 -13.11
C SER A 954 125.66 8.44 -13.68
N GLU A 955 125.21 9.68 -13.80
CA GLU A 955 126.02 10.84 -14.20
C GLU A 955 127.08 11.16 -13.15
N ASN A 956 126.71 11.13 -11.85
CA ASN A 956 127.63 11.40 -10.74
C ASN A 956 128.59 10.22 -10.46
N SER A 957 128.27 8.99 -10.89
CA SER A 957 129.26 7.90 -10.95
C SER A 957 130.23 8.02 -12.13
N ASN A 958 129.83 8.67 -13.23
CA ASN A 958 130.63 8.80 -14.44
C ASN A 958 131.48 10.09 -14.47
N THR A 959 131.02 11.18 -13.84
CA THR A 959 131.75 12.46 -13.78
C THR A 959 132.87 12.51 -12.74
N LEU A 960 133.15 11.41 -12.04
CA LEU A 960 134.45 11.16 -11.36
C LEU A 960 135.26 10.02 -12.02
N ARG A 961 135.00 9.74 -13.30
CA ARG A 961 135.86 8.88 -14.15
C ARG A 961 135.94 9.44 -15.57
N GLY A 962 136.65 10.57 -15.71
CA GLY A 962 136.83 11.29 -16.98
C GLY A 962 137.59 10.52 -18.06
N ILE A 963 136.88 9.62 -18.75
CA ILE A 963 137.29 8.86 -19.93
C ILE A 963 136.05 8.77 -20.85
N ASN A 964 136.25 8.90 -22.17
CA ASN A 964 135.23 8.76 -23.23
C ASN A 964 134.22 9.90 -23.47
N GLU A 965 134.57 11.17 -23.22
CA GLU A 965 134.00 12.28 -24.04
C GLU A 965 134.73 12.40 -25.39
N THR A 966 134.77 11.29 -26.11
CA THR A 966 135.25 11.20 -27.49
C THR A 966 134.22 10.39 -28.27
N ASP A 967 133.15 11.06 -28.75
CA ASP A 967 132.14 10.42 -29.61
C ASP A 967 131.57 11.33 -30.73
N SER A 968 131.58 12.65 -30.56
CA SER A 968 131.20 13.62 -31.60
C SER A 968 132.36 13.89 -32.56
N GLU A 969 133.45 14.48 -32.04
CA GLU A 969 134.72 14.54 -32.76
C GLU A 969 135.27 13.15 -33.06
N MET A 970 135.01 12.14 -32.22
CA MET A 970 135.50 10.77 -32.45
C MET A 970 134.76 10.04 -33.58
N LYS A 971 133.58 10.48 -34.06
CA LYS A 971 133.00 9.95 -35.31
C LYS A 971 133.60 10.57 -36.57
N LEU A 972 133.98 11.85 -36.50
CA LEU A 972 134.74 12.53 -37.56
C LEU A 972 136.20 12.05 -37.59
N TYR A 973 136.83 11.94 -36.43
CA TYR A 973 138.13 11.29 -36.27
C TYR A 973 138.05 9.79 -36.49
N GLU A 974 136.97 9.05 -36.22
CA GLU A 974 136.84 7.65 -36.67
C GLU A 974 136.90 7.61 -38.19
N THR A 975 136.14 8.45 -38.88
CA THR A 975 136.12 8.44 -40.35
C THR A 975 137.47 8.90 -40.92
N ARG A 976 138.11 9.88 -40.27
CA ARG A 976 139.45 10.38 -40.63
C ARG A 976 140.57 9.43 -40.23
N ILE A 977 140.44 8.66 -39.14
CA ILE A 977 141.36 7.60 -38.70
C ILE A 977 141.10 6.33 -39.49
N ARG A 978 139.90 6.02 -39.95
CA ARG A 978 139.65 4.90 -40.87
C ARG A 978 140.27 5.20 -42.24
N SER A 979 140.21 6.46 -42.68
CA SER A 979 140.92 6.96 -43.87
C SER A 979 142.45 7.03 -43.67
N LEU A 980 142.92 7.64 -42.58
CA LEU A 980 144.34 7.78 -42.25
C LEU A 980 144.96 6.46 -41.79
N SER A 981 144.19 5.49 -41.29
CA SER A 981 144.63 4.14 -40.97
C SER A 981 144.64 3.27 -42.21
N ASN A 982 143.73 3.47 -43.18
CA ASN A 982 143.89 2.85 -44.51
C ASN A 982 145.03 3.48 -45.33
N LYS A 983 145.51 4.68 -44.96
CA LYS A 983 146.80 5.21 -45.42
C LYS A 983 147.97 4.76 -44.55
N LYS A 984 147.79 4.64 -43.23
CA LYS A 984 148.82 4.22 -42.28
C LYS A 984 149.16 2.76 -42.49
N THR A 985 148.20 1.85 -42.69
CA THR A 985 148.47 0.45 -43.03
C THR A 985 149.13 0.31 -44.38
N LYS A 986 148.82 1.16 -45.37
CA LYS A 986 149.56 1.19 -46.66
C LYS A 986 150.98 1.71 -46.50
N LEU A 987 151.17 2.79 -45.75
CA LEU A 987 152.49 3.36 -45.43
C LEU A 987 153.27 2.49 -44.43
N GLU A 988 152.62 1.66 -43.62
CA GLU A 988 153.23 0.66 -42.74
C GLU A 988 153.59 -0.59 -43.54
N VAL A 989 152.80 -0.99 -44.55
CA VAL A 989 153.24 -2.01 -45.51
C VAL A 989 154.44 -1.51 -46.33
N GLU A 990 154.41 -0.29 -46.87
CA GLU A 990 155.58 0.30 -47.56
C GLU A 990 156.77 0.52 -46.61
N ASN A 991 156.55 0.91 -45.35
CA ASN A 991 157.63 1.10 -44.37
C ASN A 991 158.18 -0.22 -43.83
N GLU A 992 157.37 -1.26 -43.65
CA GLU A 992 157.86 -2.59 -43.29
C GLU A 992 158.55 -3.26 -44.49
N GLU A 993 158.06 -3.06 -45.72
CA GLU A 993 158.76 -3.48 -46.94
C GLU A 993 160.11 -2.73 -47.09
N MET A 994 160.16 -1.42 -46.81
CA MET A 994 161.41 -0.65 -46.78
C MET A 994 162.33 -1.07 -45.63
N LYS A 995 161.82 -1.38 -44.43
CA LYS A 995 162.60 -1.98 -43.34
C LYS A 995 163.06 -3.40 -43.68
N GLN A 996 162.31 -4.17 -44.46
CA GLN A 996 162.64 -5.54 -44.83
C GLN A 996 163.66 -5.57 -45.97
N ASN A 997 163.66 -4.54 -46.84
CA ASN A 997 164.74 -4.21 -47.76
C ASN A 997 166.00 -3.69 -47.01
N LEU A 998 165.83 -2.88 -45.97
CA LEU A 998 166.93 -2.46 -45.08
C LEU A 998 167.50 -3.68 -44.35
N ALA A 999 166.66 -4.52 -43.77
CA ALA A 999 167.06 -5.73 -43.04
C ALA A 999 167.67 -6.80 -43.96
N THR A 1000 167.27 -6.91 -45.23
CA THR A 1000 167.97 -7.80 -46.18
C THR A 1000 169.31 -7.24 -46.61
N THR A 1001 169.46 -5.92 -46.79
CA THR A 1001 170.78 -5.31 -47.07
C THR A 1001 171.71 -5.34 -45.85
N GLU A 1002 171.19 -5.10 -44.63
CA GLU A 1002 171.92 -5.29 -43.37
C GLU A 1002 172.26 -6.76 -43.11
N LYS A 1003 171.35 -7.71 -43.41
CA LYS A 1003 171.61 -9.15 -43.28
C LYS A 1003 172.62 -9.63 -44.32
N LEU A 1004 172.62 -9.10 -45.54
CA LEU A 1004 173.68 -9.37 -46.52
C LEU A 1004 175.03 -8.80 -46.05
N LEU A 1005 175.06 -7.58 -45.49
CA LEU A 1005 176.28 -6.98 -44.94
C LEU A 1005 176.78 -7.74 -43.69
N SER A 1006 175.87 -8.24 -42.85
CA SER A 1006 176.17 -9.05 -41.68
C SER A 1006 176.63 -10.45 -42.06
N ASN A 1007 176.03 -11.07 -43.08
CA ASN A 1007 176.44 -12.37 -43.59
C ASN A 1007 177.84 -12.29 -44.21
N ALA A 1008 178.11 -11.30 -45.06
CA ALA A 1008 179.46 -11.08 -45.61
C ALA A 1008 180.52 -10.83 -44.51
N ARG A 1009 180.12 -10.22 -43.38
CA ARG A 1009 181.00 -10.06 -42.21
C ARG A 1009 181.19 -11.37 -41.42
N LYS A 1010 180.13 -12.16 -41.25
CA LYS A 1010 180.17 -13.49 -40.61
C LYS A 1010 181.01 -14.47 -41.41
N GLU A 1011 180.74 -14.60 -42.70
CA GLU A 1011 181.42 -15.51 -43.63
C GLU A 1011 182.94 -15.28 -43.65
N ILE A 1012 183.39 -14.02 -43.59
CA ILE A 1012 184.81 -13.64 -43.48
C ILE A 1012 185.44 -14.01 -42.10
N VAL A 1013 184.64 -14.10 -41.04
CA VAL A 1013 185.09 -14.50 -39.70
C VAL A 1013 185.05 -16.03 -39.53
N GLU A 1014 184.01 -16.68 -40.04
CA GLU A 1014 183.82 -18.13 -40.05
C GLU A 1014 184.90 -18.80 -40.94
N LEU A 1015 185.23 -18.22 -42.11
CA LEU A 1015 186.38 -18.64 -42.93
C LEU A 1015 187.75 -18.46 -42.23
N LYS A 1016 187.87 -17.56 -41.25
CA LYS A 1016 189.09 -17.44 -40.43
C LYS A 1016 189.15 -18.48 -39.31
N LEU A 1017 188.02 -18.76 -38.65
CA LEU A 1017 187.92 -19.75 -37.58
C LEU A 1017 188.08 -21.17 -38.13
N ALA A 1018 187.35 -21.54 -39.18
CA ALA A 1018 187.42 -22.88 -39.77
C ALA A 1018 188.84 -23.24 -40.27
N LEU A 1019 189.58 -22.27 -40.81
CA LEU A 1019 190.98 -22.48 -41.23
C LEU A 1019 191.93 -22.70 -40.03
N GLN A 1020 191.61 -22.11 -38.88
CA GLN A 1020 192.36 -22.24 -37.62
C GLN A 1020 192.05 -23.56 -36.89
N ASP A 1021 190.78 -23.98 -36.84
CA ASP A 1021 190.40 -25.27 -36.25
C ASP A 1021 190.90 -26.46 -37.10
N ALA A 1022 190.76 -26.42 -38.43
CA ALA A 1022 191.21 -27.48 -39.33
C ALA A 1022 192.74 -27.70 -39.31
N THR A 1023 193.53 -26.66 -38.96
CA THR A 1023 194.98 -26.77 -38.76
C THR A 1023 195.39 -27.26 -37.36
N SER A 1024 194.43 -27.49 -36.46
CA SER A 1024 194.65 -28.02 -35.10
C SER A 1024 194.36 -29.53 -34.99
N GLU A 1025 193.19 -30.00 -35.41
CA GLU A 1025 192.80 -31.42 -35.25
C GLU A 1025 193.64 -32.36 -36.12
N THR A 1026 193.92 -31.97 -37.36
CA THR A 1026 194.73 -32.75 -38.31
C THR A 1026 196.19 -32.95 -37.85
N LYS A 1027 196.64 -32.23 -36.81
CA LYS A 1027 197.95 -32.44 -36.17
C LYS A 1027 197.92 -33.38 -34.96
N LEU A 1028 196.81 -33.50 -34.24
CA LEU A 1028 196.76 -34.27 -33.00
C LEU A 1028 196.33 -35.73 -33.22
N LEU A 1029 195.39 -35.98 -34.13
CA LEU A 1029 194.98 -37.36 -34.49
C LEU A 1029 195.92 -38.04 -35.50
N GLN A 1030 197.10 -37.45 -35.73
CA GLN A 1030 198.28 -38.12 -36.28
C GLN A 1030 198.93 -39.10 -35.28
N GLU A 1031 198.74 -38.93 -33.96
CA GLU A 1031 199.61 -39.56 -32.95
C GLU A 1031 198.92 -40.54 -31.97
N SER A 1032 197.61 -40.43 -31.74
CA SER A 1032 196.81 -41.44 -31.01
C SER A 1032 195.33 -41.30 -31.39
N VAL A 1033 194.56 -42.37 -31.64
CA VAL A 1033 194.60 -43.68 -30.98
C VAL A 1033 195.07 -44.82 -31.90
N ASN A 1034 196.38 -45.02 -31.98
CA ASN A 1034 196.98 -46.29 -32.41
C ASN A 1034 197.33 -47.21 -31.21
N ARG A 1035 196.92 -46.85 -29.98
CA ARG A 1035 197.33 -47.51 -28.71
C ARG A 1035 196.19 -47.52 -27.67
N LEU A 1036 195.18 -48.36 -27.86
CA LEU A 1036 194.10 -48.55 -26.88
C LEU A 1036 194.61 -49.22 -25.60
N THR A 1037 194.34 -48.66 -24.40
CA THR A 1037 194.39 -49.45 -23.16
C THR A 1037 193.59 -48.83 -21.99
N ARG A 1038 192.78 -49.68 -21.33
CA ARG A 1038 192.44 -49.74 -19.89
C ARG A 1038 192.40 -48.47 -19.00
N ARG A 1039 191.26 -48.38 -18.29
CA ARG A 1039 191.07 -48.21 -16.82
C ARG A 1039 191.34 -46.85 -16.14
N ASP A 1040 190.49 -46.62 -15.12
CA ASP A 1040 190.66 -45.80 -13.89
C ASP A 1040 190.99 -44.29 -14.14
N ASP A 1041 190.52 -43.27 -13.39
CA ASP A 1041 189.66 -43.17 -12.19
C ASP A 1041 188.96 -41.75 -12.17
N GLU A 1042 188.62 -41.19 -11.00
CA GLU A 1042 188.15 -39.80 -10.74
C GLU A 1042 189.20 -38.68 -11.08
N PRO A 1043 188.99 -37.37 -10.77
CA PRO A 1043 187.94 -36.41 -11.15
C PRO A 1043 188.54 -35.06 -11.68
N HIS A 1044 187.74 -33.97 -11.66
CA HIS A 1044 188.12 -32.54 -11.59
C HIS A 1044 189.33 -31.99 -12.37
N GLU A 1045 189.09 -31.04 -13.30
CA GLU A 1045 189.40 -29.62 -13.08
C GLU A 1045 188.90 -28.69 -14.23
N THR A 1046 188.77 -27.42 -13.88
CA THR A 1046 189.00 -26.19 -14.69
C THR A 1046 190.24 -26.27 -15.61
N PRO A 1047 190.36 -25.58 -16.79
CA PRO A 1047 189.70 -24.30 -17.15
C PRO A 1047 189.30 -24.10 -18.65
N MET A 1048 188.72 -22.92 -18.96
CA MET A 1048 188.78 -22.15 -20.24
C MET A 1048 188.77 -22.86 -21.62
N ALA A 1049 187.64 -22.94 -22.37
CA ALA A 1049 187.63 -23.20 -23.83
C ALA A 1049 186.30 -22.88 -24.60
N LYS A 1050 186.47 -22.59 -25.91
CA LYS A 1050 185.68 -22.93 -27.14
C LYS A 1050 184.14 -22.78 -27.31
N ASP A 1051 183.77 -22.64 -28.60
CA ASP A 1051 182.53 -23.11 -29.30
C ASP A 1051 181.16 -22.55 -28.84
N HIS A 1052 180.02 -22.80 -29.50
CA HIS A 1052 179.52 -22.82 -30.90
C HIS A 1052 178.06 -23.34 -30.82
N GLU A 1053 177.21 -22.94 -31.78
CA GLU A 1053 176.02 -23.70 -32.27
C GLU A 1053 174.81 -24.07 -31.35
N TYR A 1054 173.80 -24.66 -32.01
CA TYR A 1054 172.57 -25.34 -31.54
C TYR A 1054 171.54 -24.46 -30.81
N GLU A 1055 170.37 -24.13 -31.35
CA GLU A 1055 169.61 -24.56 -32.55
C GLU A 1055 168.96 -25.98 -32.54
N LEU A 1056 167.67 -26.03 -32.93
CA LEU A 1056 166.79 -27.19 -33.15
C LEU A 1056 166.43 -28.04 -31.88
N PRO A 1057 165.44 -28.97 -31.87
CA PRO A 1057 164.84 -29.68 -33.03
C PRO A 1057 163.29 -29.83 -33.12
N LEU A 1058 162.79 -29.88 -34.37
CA LEU A 1058 161.83 -30.84 -34.99
C LEU A 1058 160.43 -31.23 -34.40
N MET A 1059 159.55 -31.53 -35.37
CA MET A 1059 158.54 -32.62 -35.46
C MET A 1059 157.06 -32.41 -35.06
N LEU A 1060 156.21 -33.04 -35.89
CA LEU A 1060 154.77 -33.37 -35.81
C LEU A 1060 153.81 -32.15 -35.74
N ASP A 1061 152.86 -31.97 -36.66
CA ASP A 1061 151.79 -32.84 -37.19
C ASP A 1061 150.57 -32.94 -36.25
N GLU A 1062 149.39 -32.96 -36.89
CA GLU A 1062 148.16 -33.65 -36.44
C GLU A 1062 147.44 -33.13 -35.16
N ILE A 1063 146.10 -33.21 -35.02
CA ILE A 1063 144.99 -33.36 -35.99
C ILE A 1063 143.67 -32.93 -35.30
N HIS A 1064 142.52 -33.20 -35.93
CA HIS A 1064 141.13 -33.04 -35.45
C HIS A 1064 140.63 -31.57 -35.38
N GLU A 1065 139.40 -31.23 -35.81
CA GLU A 1065 138.09 -31.94 -35.75
C GLU A 1065 137.53 -31.95 -34.30
N GLU A 1066 136.22 -31.99 -34.05
CA GLU A 1066 135.06 -32.13 -34.95
C GLU A 1066 133.83 -31.40 -34.35
N SER A 1067 132.64 -31.66 -34.91
CA SER A 1067 131.30 -31.58 -34.26
C SER A 1067 130.68 -30.20 -33.98
N HIS A 1068 129.36 -30.11 -33.75
CA HIS A 1068 128.17 -30.57 -34.51
C HIS A 1068 126.88 -30.03 -33.80
N GLU A 1069 125.70 -30.26 -34.40
CA GLU A 1069 124.37 -30.46 -33.76
C GLU A 1069 123.79 -29.30 -32.87
N ASP A 1070 122.65 -28.69 -33.22
CA ASP A 1070 121.23 -29.07 -32.98
C ASP A 1070 120.70 -28.39 -31.68
N ASP A 1071 119.42 -28.06 -31.45
CA ASP A 1071 118.14 -28.72 -31.79
C ASP A 1071 117.00 -27.76 -32.24
N GLU A 1072 115.92 -28.43 -32.67
CA GLU A 1072 114.52 -28.03 -32.96
C GLU A 1072 113.74 -27.36 -31.78
N GLU A 1073 112.45 -26.96 -31.78
CA GLU A 1073 111.30 -26.70 -32.72
C GLU A 1073 110.40 -25.65 -31.95
N SER A 1074 109.19 -25.17 -32.31
CA SER A 1074 108.21 -25.55 -33.34
C SER A 1074 107.45 -24.33 -33.90
N ALA A 1075 106.36 -24.57 -34.66
CA ALA A 1075 105.65 -23.59 -35.48
C ALA A 1075 104.12 -23.88 -35.61
N ARG A 1076 103.46 -23.17 -36.56
CA ARG A 1076 102.11 -23.45 -37.16
C ARG A 1076 100.89 -22.96 -36.32
N TYR A 1077 99.78 -22.39 -36.84
CA TYR A 1077 99.52 -21.60 -38.08
C TYR A 1077 98.10 -20.94 -38.09
N HIS A 1078 97.91 -19.85 -38.87
CA HIS A 1078 96.66 -19.42 -39.56
C HIS A 1078 95.43 -18.84 -38.76
N ARG A 1079 94.35 -18.26 -39.35
CA ARG A 1079 94.15 -17.29 -40.49
C ARG A 1079 92.65 -16.89 -40.67
N SER A 1080 92.35 -15.64 -41.09
CA SER A 1080 91.19 -15.20 -41.94
C SER A 1080 89.69 -15.13 -41.48
N ARG A 1081 89.11 -13.91 -41.67
CA ARG A 1081 87.83 -13.55 -42.40
C ARG A 1081 86.39 -13.71 -41.81
N LYS A 1082 85.68 -12.54 -41.80
CA LYS A 1082 84.34 -12.21 -42.40
C LYS A 1082 82.96 -12.57 -41.77
N SER A 1083 82.28 -11.51 -41.27
CA SER A 1083 81.04 -10.85 -41.85
C SER A 1083 79.58 -11.24 -41.52
N PHE A 1084 78.72 -10.19 -41.51
CA PHE A 1084 77.26 -10.07 -41.83
C PHE A 1084 76.15 -10.48 -40.83
N ALA A 1085 75.20 -9.54 -40.59
CA ALA A 1085 73.75 -9.75 -40.34
C ALA A 1085 72.93 -8.43 -40.54
N LYS A 1086 71.58 -8.46 -40.47
CA LYS A 1086 70.66 -7.43 -41.04
C LYS A 1086 69.34 -7.18 -40.25
N TYR A 1087 68.73 -6.00 -40.48
CA TYR A 1087 67.28 -5.63 -40.57
C TYR A 1087 66.16 -6.48 -39.92
N SER A 1088 65.15 -5.80 -39.34
CA SER A 1088 63.72 -5.80 -39.79
C SER A 1088 62.80 -4.91 -38.90
N HIS A 1089 61.46 -5.01 -39.02
CA HIS A 1089 60.50 -3.93 -38.75
C HIS A 1089 59.43 -4.19 -37.65
N SER A 1090 58.90 -3.07 -37.10
CA SER A 1090 57.48 -2.77 -36.77
C SER A 1090 56.64 -3.65 -35.83
N SER A 1091 55.96 -3.00 -34.87
CA SER A 1091 54.49 -3.10 -34.70
C SER A 1091 53.90 -1.98 -33.83
N SER A 1092 52.59 -1.78 -34.01
CA SER A 1092 51.71 -0.72 -33.49
C SER A 1092 51.53 -0.66 -31.97
N THR A 1093 51.24 0.53 -31.43
CA THR A 1093 49.98 0.79 -30.67
C THR A 1093 49.75 2.29 -30.42
N LEU A 1094 48.51 2.73 -30.69
CA LEU A 1094 47.83 3.90 -30.13
C LEU A 1094 46.33 3.70 -30.33
#